data_AF-A0AAN7PJB5-F1
#
_entry.id   AF-A0AAN7PJB5-F1
#
_cell.length_a   1.000
_cell.length_b   1.000
_cell.length_c   1.000
_cell.angle_alpha   90.00
_cell.angle_beta   90.00
_cell.angle_gamma   90.00
#
_symmetry.space_group_name_H-M   'P 1'
#
loop_
_entity.id
_entity.type
_entity.pdbx_description
1 polymer ?
#
loop_
_entity_poly.entity_id
_entity_poly.type
_entity_poly.pdbx_seq_one_letter_code
_entity_poly.pdbx_strand_id
1 'polypeptide(L)'
;MYSLFGILVFSAFIRFGQTDLCQYNFSVSDLNRSAIVELISFINGYGPGPYKPINEYNVNFWLYTRNSPLGNRLDSYAPVMSLKKTIMLIPGWSCNITNDLMPELKDAYLTRYDANIIIVDWAYYAAKTYGEAFRYIPSIGNVTANFLIKLYRSIGISIDSIHIVGHSMGAQIAGYIGQSLINRYNQTLYRITGLDPAGPIYSTRSFTDRLDESDAVFVDVIHTNAGFLGYSDRCGDVDFYPNCGTFQNGCNFNPNNPSLVNFIIKKIGCDHLRSVDYMIESINHKTFKSKKRLGGNQVFCYGNDSDISYMGEDSILMYNKNSYMLYTYPNKPYGLILGACYWYLDKEIKTEYIQLLKLDEIYKLRRLFTQRTLHAQRLSQDSNQEDSDTSKDGEYKVLSETETWEPEEDNHFKNKSDFKENITERKFVSGYAPDPYKAIDEVNINFWLYTRGSVSKTLLHLYKPVISLKKTILLVHGWSCNFYSDLMPELKDAYLERYDANVIIVDWSYYSAKTYGEAFTFIPSIGEAIAKFLMALNTLGISINSIHLVGLSMGAQISAFTGQSLLNKYSKILKRITGLDPAGPIYTNKPSHERLDESDASFVDIIHTNAGILGYPNRCGDVDFYPNCGTFQNGCNFSFTNATLVDFILSKLACDHLRSVKYMIESINNNKFKSKKSVLLNELFCYGGSSEISYMGEDSILMYKNAKYILFTNPSSPYGKG
;
A
#
# COMPACT_ATOMS: atom_id res chain seq x y z
N MET A 1 5.82 22.71 13.77
CA MET A 1 7.20 22.88 13.27
C MET A 1 8.20 21.96 14.00
N TYR A 2 7.96 21.63 15.28
CA TYR A 2 8.77 20.64 16.03
C TYR A 2 8.37 19.17 15.83
N SER A 3 7.17 18.88 15.30
CA SER A 3 6.75 17.52 14.89
C SER A 3 7.60 16.90 13.79
N LEU A 4 8.24 17.73 12.94
CA LEU A 4 9.21 17.28 11.93
C LEU A 4 10.57 16.94 12.53
N PHE A 5 10.94 17.53 13.67
CA PHE A 5 12.28 17.33 14.25
C PHE A 5 12.44 15.91 14.83
N GLY A 6 11.37 15.32 15.35
CA GLY A 6 11.37 13.91 15.79
C GLY A 6 11.53 12.91 14.64
N ILE A 7 10.92 13.21 13.48
CA ILE A 7 11.00 12.38 12.26
C ILE A 7 12.36 12.58 11.56
N LEU A 8 12.88 13.81 11.52
CA LEU A 8 14.21 14.15 10.98
C LEU A 8 15.37 13.63 11.84
N VAL A 9 15.19 13.55 13.17
CA VAL A 9 16.17 12.88 14.05
C VAL A 9 16.09 11.36 13.86
N PHE A 10 14.91 10.80 13.54
CA PHE A 10 14.77 9.39 13.21
C PHE A 10 15.47 9.02 11.89
N SER A 11 15.43 9.88 10.86
CA SER A 11 16.20 9.68 9.63
C SER A 11 17.72 9.77 9.86
N ALA A 12 18.18 10.48 10.89
CA ALA A 12 19.57 10.47 11.34
C ALA A 12 19.97 9.19 12.11
N PHE A 13 19.01 8.51 12.76
CA PHE A 13 19.25 7.26 13.51
C PHE A 13 19.04 5.98 12.68
N ILE A 14 18.33 6.01 11.55
CA ILE A 14 18.34 4.93 10.55
C ILE A 14 19.61 5.05 9.69
N ARG A 15 20.77 4.93 10.34
CA ARG A 15 22.01 4.51 9.70
C ARG A 15 22.16 3.03 10.00
N PHE A 16 21.60 2.15 9.18
CA PHE A 16 22.05 0.77 8.92
C PHE A 16 20.98 0.09 8.04
N GLY A 17 21.36 -0.29 6.82
CA GLY A 17 20.57 -1.16 5.95
C GLY A 17 20.36 -0.60 4.55
N GLN A 18 21.17 -1.06 3.60
CA GLN A 18 20.85 -1.03 2.17
C GLN A 18 19.44 -1.60 1.97
N THR A 19 18.55 -0.86 1.30
CA THR A 19 17.38 -1.48 0.68
C THR A 19 17.05 -0.80 -0.65
N ASP A 20 17.21 -1.61 -1.68
CA ASP A 20 17.04 -1.34 -3.09
C ASP A 20 15.56 -1.10 -3.46
N LEU A 21 15.29 -0.05 -4.24
CA LEU A 21 14.02 0.10 -4.96
C LEU A 21 14.06 -0.53 -6.36
N CYS A 22 15.25 -0.74 -6.92
CA CYS A 22 15.59 -1.69 -7.97
C CYS A 22 17.06 -2.06 -7.72
N GLN A 23 17.41 -3.36 -7.71
CA GLN A 23 18.70 -3.90 -7.24
C GLN A 23 19.94 -3.04 -7.61
N TYR A 24 20.45 -2.23 -6.67
CA TYR A 24 21.82 -1.71 -6.65
C TYR A 24 22.23 -1.10 -5.29
N ASN A 25 23.31 -1.65 -4.72
CA ASN A 25 23.98 -1.17 -3.51
C ASN A 25 24.53 0.26 -3.67
N PHE A 26 23.87 1.25 -3.08
CA PHE A 26 24.47 2.57 -2.86
C PHE A 26 25.41 2.56 -1.65
N SER A 27 26.59 3.19 -1.80
CA SER A 27 27.53 3.41 -0.70
C SER A 27 27.28 4.77 -0.03
N VAL A 28 27.45 4.81 1.30
CA VAL A 28 27.15 5.98 2.16
C VAL A 28 28.11 7.16 1.93
N SER A 29 29.21 7.00 1.18
CA SER A 29 30.22 8.05 1.00
C SER A 29 29.83 9.16 0.02
N ASP A 30 28.84 8.95 -0.85
CA ASP A 30 28.46 9.93 -1.89
C ASP A 30 27.37 10.94 -1.45
N LEU A 31 26.77 10.72 -0.27
CA LEU A 31 25.69 11.56 0.28
C LEU A 31 26.16 12.87 0.93
N ASN A 32 27.43 12.98 1.33
CA ASN A 32 27.89 14.07 2.21
C ASN A 32 28.06 15.44 1.54
N ARG A 33 28.25 15.53 0.21
CA ARG A 33 28.42 16.83 -0.46
C ARG A 33 27.13 17.36 -1.11
N SER A 34 26.29 16.48 -1.63
CA SER A 34 25.04 16.87 -2.29
C SER A 34 23.99 17.36 -1.29
N ALA A 35 23.89 16.70 -0.13
CA ALA A 35 22.97 17.06 0.94
C ALA A 35 23.22 18.48 1.50
N ILE A 36 24.48 18.94 1.54
CA ILE A 36 24.84 20.28 2.03
C ILE A 36 24.39 21.37 1.04
N VAL A 37 24.49 21.12 -0.27
CA VAL A 37 24.05 22.06 -1.31
C VAL A 37 22.51 22.16 -1.35
N GLU A 38 21.81 21.04 -1.16
CA GLU A 38 20.35 20.99 -1.00
C GLU A 38 19.90 21.67 0.31
N LEU A 39 20.68 21.55 1.39
CA LEU A 39 20.43 22.24 2.67
C LEU A 39 20.62 23.78 2.58
N ILE A 40 21.54 24.27 1.75
CA ILE A 40 21.74 25.72 1.53
C ILE A 40 20.63 26.31 0.65
N SER A 41 20.08 25.52 -0.29
CA SER A 41 18.90 25.91 -1.06
C SER A 41 17.60 25.85 -0.22
N PHE A 42 17.55 24.96 0.78
CA PHE A 42 16.53 24.85 1.83
C PHE A 42 16.38 26.12 2.68
N ILE A 43 17.47 26.80 3.05
CA ILE A 43 17.40 28.09 3.79
C ILE A 43 16.70 29.17 2.96
N ASN A 44 16.72 29.05 1.63
CA ASN A 44 16.23 30.08 0.72
C ASN A 44 14.86 29.78 0.07
N GLY A 45 14.18 28.68 0.44
CA GLY A 45 12.78 28.44 0.08
C GLY A 45 12.49 27.99 -1.37
N TYR A 46 13.47 27.40 -2.07
CA TYR A 46 13.29 26.96 -3.45
C TYR A 46 12.87 25.48 -3.55
N GLY A 47 11.88 25.17 -4.40
CA GLY A 47 11.58 23.80 -4.87
C GLY A 47 12.76 23.20 -5.65
N PRO A 48 12.61 22.05 -6.35
CA PRO A 48 13.70 21.53 -7.17
C PRO A 48 14.16 22.66 -8.09
N GLY A 49 15.45 23.03 -7.98
CA GLY A 49 16.02 24.15 -8.72
C GLY A 49 15.76 24.03 -10.23
N PRO A 50 16.10 25.05 -11.03
CA PRO A 50 15.75 25.10 -12.45
C PRO A 50 16.17 23.82 -13.19
N TYR A 51 15.39 23.46 -14.23
CA TYR A 51 15.72 22.35 -15.11
C TYR A 51 17.16 22.46 -15.61
N LYS A 52 17.84 21.33 -15.67
CA LYS A 52 19.25 21.27 -16.03
C LYS A 52 19.42 20.79 -17.47
N PRO A 53 20.39 21.34 -18.21
CA PRO A 53 20.81 20.75 -19.47
C PRO A 53 21.42 19.36 -19.21
N ILE A 54 21.41 18.51 -20.24
CA ILE A 54 22.01 17.18 -20.21
C ILE A 54 23.15 17.07 -21.23
N ASN A 55 24.09 16.18 -20.95
CA ASN A 55 24.93 15.61 -21.99
C ASN A 55 24.13 14.51 -22.72
N GLU A 56 23.88 14.69 -24.01
CA GLU A 56 23.10 13.76 -24.83
C GLU A 56 23.75 12.37 -24.95
N TYR A 57 25.07 12.25 -24.79
CA TYR A 57 25.78 10.96 -24.80
C TYR A 57 25.43 10.03 -23.63
N ASN A 58 24.79 10.58 -22.59
CA ASN A 58 24.33 9.82 -21.44
C ASN A 58 22.88 9.30 -21.60
N VAL A 59 22.26 9.50 -22.76
CA VAL A 59 20.96 8.92 -23.13
C VAL A 59 21.18 8.01 -24.34
N ASN A 60 21.08 6.70 -24.13
CA ASN A 60 21.31 5.70 -25.15
C ASN A 60 19.99 5.13 -25.68
N PHE A 61 19.97 4.73 -26.95
CA PHE A 61 18.82 4.07 -27.57
C PHE A 61 19.21 2.64 -27.98
N TRP A 62 18.57 1.65 -27.37
CA TRP A 62 18.85 0.24 -27.64
C TRP A 62 17.74 -0.38 -28.48
N LEU A 63 18.06 -0.82 -29.69
CA LEU A 63 17.14 -1.47 -30.60
C LEU A 63 17.15 -2.99 -30.41
N TYR A 64 15.98 -3.55 -30.19
CA TYR A 64 15.72 -4.98 -30.14
C TYR A 64 14.74 -5.36 -31.24
N THR A 65 14.97 -6.52 -31.86
CA THR A 65 14.08 -7.14 -32.85
C THR A 65 14.06 -8.65 -32.61
N ARG A 66 13.13 -9.37 -33.23
CA ARG A 66 13.10 -10.85 -33.14
C ARG A 66 14.41 -11.50 -33.60
N ASN A 67 15.08 -10.88 -34.58
CA ASN A 67 16.35 -11.35 -35.13
C ASN A 67 17.57 -10.88 -34.32
N SER A 68 17.41 -9.91 -33.43
CA SER A 68 18.46 -9.41 -32.55
C SER A 68 17.89 -9.13 -31.15
N PRO A 69 17.53 -10.19 -30.41
CA PRO A 69 16.86 -10.06 -29.10
C PRO A 69 17.80 -9.62 -27.96
N LEU A 70 19.12 -9.70 -28.19
CA LEU A 70 20.15 -9.16 -27.28
C LEU A 70 20.35 -7.65 -27.43
N GLY A 71 19.85 -7.07 -28.53
CA GLY A 71 19.83 -5.64 -28.78
C GLY A 71 21.12 -5.09 -29.39
N ASN A 72 20.97 -4.00 -30.14
CA ASN A 72 22.08 -3.21 -30.67
C ASN A 72 21.88 -1.75 -30.26
N ARG A 73 22.95 -1.08 -29.85
CA ARG A 73 22.90 0.36 -29.60
C ARG A 73 22.73 1.08 -30.94
N LEU A 74 21.71 1.91 -31.05
CA LEU A 74 21.53 2.79 -32.19
C LEU A 74 22.49 3.97 -32.10
N ASP A 75 23.18 4.25 -33.20
CA ASP A 75 23.90 5.50 -33.36
C ASP A 75 22.89 6.63 -33.52
N SER A 76 22.91 7.59 -32.61
CA SER A 76 22.02 8.73 -32.62
C SER A 76 22.31 9.71 -33.77
N TYR A 77 23.42 9.56 -34.49
CA TYR A 77 23.81 10.37 -35.65
C TYR A 77 23.55 9.68 -37.00
N ALA A 78 23.58 8.35 -37.05
CA ALA A 78 23.33 7.57 -38.26
C ALA A 78 22.54 6.27 -37.95
N PRO A 79 21.27 6.38 -37.51
CA PRO A 79 20.51 5.21 -37.11
C PRO A 79 20.14 4.35 -38.34
N VAL A 80 20.31 3.03 -38.21
CA VAL A 80 19.88 2.05 -39.22
C VAL A 80 18.87 1.11 -38.57
N MET A 81 17.67 1.05 -39.14
CA MET A 81 16.54 0.28 -38.62
C MET A 81 15.53 -0.04 -39.72
N SER A 82 14.75 -1.11 -39.55
CA SER A 82 13.69 -1.50 -40.50
C SER A 82 12.44 -0.62 -40.37
N LEU A 83 11.70 -0.41 -41.47
CA LEU A 83 10.40 0.29 -41.48
C LEU A 83 9.26 -0.59 -40.95
N LYS A 84 9.35 -1.00 -39.69
CA LYS A 84 8.34 -1.79 -38.96
C LYS A 84 7.67 -0.93 -37.89
N LYS A 85 6.58 -1.44 -37.30
CA LYS A 85 5.97 -0.87 -36.08
C LYS A 85 7.09 -0.62 -35.06
N THR A 86 7.14 0.58 -34.51
CA THR A 86 8.16 0.97 -33.53
C THR A 86 7.49 1.23 -32.19
N ILE A 87 7.93 0.50 -31.17
CA ILE A 87 7.50 0.69 -29.78
C ILE A 87 8.71 1.13 -28.98
N MET A 88 8.58 2.24 -28.25
CA MET A 88 9.64 2.79 -27.41
C MET A 88 9.31 2.56 -25.94
N LEU A 89 10.21 1.94 -25.19
CA LEU A 89 10.07 1.66 -23.76
C LEU A 89 10.97 2.58 -22.95
N ILE A 90 10.44 3.20 -21.90
CA ILE A 90 11.17 4.14 -21.05
C ILE A 90 11.07 3.70 -19.58
N PRO A 91 12.18 3.26 -18.95
CA PRO A 91 12.19 2.85 -17.55
C PRO A 91 12.00 4.03 -16.58
N GLY A 92 11.68 3.71 -15.33
CA GLY A 92 11.52 4.66 -14.23
C GLY A 92 12.81 5.12 -13.56
N TRP A 93 12.66 5.90 -12.48
CA TRP A 93 13.78 6.34 -11.64
C TRP A 93 14.42 5.15 -10.91
N SER A 94 15.74 5.16 -10.72
CA SER A 94 16.53 4.06 -10.14
C SER A 94 16.46 2.72 -10.89
N CYS A 95 15.84 2.66 -12.07
CA CYS A 95 15.73 1.47 -12.91
C CYS A 95 16.84 1.44 -13.97
N ASN A 96 17.23 0.24 -14.44
CA ASN A 96 18.14 0.07 -15.57
C ASN A 96 17.62 -1.00 -16.54
N ILE A 97 18.26 -1.10 -17.71
CA ILE A 97 17.80 -1.99 -18.79
C ILE A 97 18.06 -3.48 -18.54
N THR A 98 18.79 -3.87 -17.49
CA THR A 98 19.20 -5.27 -17.23
C THR A 98 18.57 -5.91 -16.00
N ASN A 99 18.18 -5.13 -14.99
CA ASN A 99 17.78 -5.62 -13.66
C ASN A 99 16.33 -5.26 -13.28
N ASP A 100 15.51 -4.81 -14.24
CA ASP A 100 14.13 -4.39 -14.04
C ASP A 100 13.17 -5.23 -14.91
N LEU A 101 11.86 -4.97 -14.88
CA LEU A 101 10.83 -5.61 -15.71
C LEU A 101 10.87 -5.20 -17.19
N MET A 102 11.78 -4.29 -17.58
CA MET A 102 11.93 -3.84 -18.98
C MET A 102 12.30 -4.95 -19.98
N PRO A 103 13.19 -5.92 -19.67
CA PRO A 103 13.44 -7.07 -20.55
C PRO A 103 12.19 -7.93 -20.74
N GLU A 104 11.42 -8.22 -19.68
CA GLU A 104 10.16 -8.97 -19.79
C GLU A 104 9.14 -8.24 -20.66
N LEU A 105 9.00 -6.92 -20.48
CA LEU A 105 8.13 -6.08 -21.30
C LEU A 105 8.55 -6.07 -22.77
N LYS A 106 9.85 -5.94 -23.03
CA LYS A 106 10.44 -6.05 -24.37
C LYS A 106 10.16 -7.42 -24.99
N ASP A 107 10.38 -8.51 -24.25
CA ASP A 107 10.17 -9.88 -24.74
C ASP A 107 8.69 -10.17 -25.02
N ALA A 108 7.77 -9.63 -24.22
CA ALA A 108 6.33 -9.71 -24.48
C ALA A 108 5.97 -9.06 -25.83
N TYR A 109 6.50 -7.86 -26.11
CA TYR A 109 6.28 -7.20 -27.40
C TYR A 109 6.91 -7.92 -28.57
N LEU A 110 8.14 -8.42 -28.43
CA LEU A 110 8.81 -9.22 -29.47
C LEU A 110 8.05 -10.52 -29.76
N THR A 111 7.40 -11.09 -28.75
CA THR A 111 6.54 -12.26 -28.93
C THR A 111 5.30 -11.90 -29.75
N ARG A 112 4.58 -10.83 -29.41
CA ARG A 112 3.34 -10.43 -30.10
C ARG A 112 3.56 -9.85 -31.50
N TYR A 113 4.55 -8.98 -31.68
CA TYR A 113 4.76 -8.22 -32.91
C TYR A 113 6.11 -8.51 -33.59
N ASP A 114 6.12 -8.47 -34.91
CA ASP A 114 7.35 -8.27 -35.67
C ASP A 114 7.63 -6.75 -35.75
N ALA A 115 8.26 -6.23 -34.71
CA ALA A 115 8.41 -4.79 -34.47
C ALA A 115 9.85 -4.42 -34.11
N ASN A 116 10.14 -3.11 -34.20
CA ASN A 116 11.32 -2.50 -33.60
C ASN A 116 10.97 -2.12 -32.15
N ILE A 117 11.68 -2.66 -31.17
CA ILE A 117 11.54 -2.26 -29.77
C ILE A 117 12.75 -1.41 -29.39
N ILE A 118 12.55 -0.14 -29.04
CA ILE A 118 13.62 0.77 -28.64
C ILE A 118 13.52 1.02 -27.13
N ILE A 119 14.54 0.65 -26.36
CA ILE A 119 14.62 1.04 -24.95
C ILE A 119 15.44 2.32 -24.82
N VAL A 120 14.88 3.33 -24.16
CA VAL A 120 15.58 4.58 -23.83
C VAL A 120 16.33 4.40 -22.52
N ASP A 121 17.64 4.21 -22.61
CA ASP A 121 18.52 4.06 -21.46
C ASP A 121 19.02 5.42 -20.99
N TRP A 122 18.44 5.90 -19.88
CA TRP A 122 18.81 7.14 -19.20
C TRP A 122 19.39 6.88 -17.79
N ALA A 123 19.94 5.67 -17.56
CA ALA A 123 20.37 5.20 -16.24
C ALA A 123 21.35 6.14 -15.53
N TYR A 124 22.20 6.86 -16.28
CA TYR A 124 23.12 7.86 -15.73
C TYR A 124 22.40 8.95 -14.91
N TYR A 125 21.27 9.45 -15.42
CA TYR A 125 20.46 10.46 -14.74
C TYR A 125 19.47 9.82 -13.76
N ALA A 126 18.99 8.61 -14.05
CA ALA A 126 18.11 7.85 -13.15
C ALA A 126 18.79 7.45 -11.83
N ALA A 127 20.12 7.31 -11.83
CA ALA A 127 20.92 7.02 -10.63
C ALA A 127 21.13 8.22 -9.69
N LYS A 128 20.67 9.42 -10.06
CA LYS A 128 20.73 10.61 -9.19
C LYS A 128 19.64 10.57 -8.12
N THR A 129 19.72 11.44 -7.11
CA THR A 129 18.61 11.59 -6.15
C THR A 129 17.32 11.94 -6.88
N TYR A 130 16.16 11.57 -6.33
CA TYR A 130 14.87 11.79 -6.99
C TYR A 130 14.67 13.25 -7.46
N GLY A 131 14.95 14.21 -6.58
CA GLY A 131 14.86 15.64 -6.90
C GLY A 131 15.87 16.11 -7.95
N GLU A 132 17.06 15.51 -7.99
CA GLU A 132 18.05 15.82 -9.02
C GLU A 132 17.68 15.18 -10.38
N ALA A 133 17.25 13.92 -10.40
CA ALA A 133 16.78 13.22 -11.59
C ALA A 133 15.61 13.97 -12.26
N PHE A 134 14.65 14.43 -11.46
CA PHE A 134 13.52 15.26 -11.92
C PHE A 134 13.97 16.46 -12.77
N ARG A 135 15.07 17.12 -12.40
CA ARG A 135 15.56 18.33 -13.09
C ARG A 135 16.07 18.06 -14.51
N TYR A 136 16.38 16.81 -14.85
CA TYR A 136 16.86 16.42 -16.18
C TYR A 136 15.72 15.95 -17.11
N ILE A 137 14.53 15.65 -16.58
CA ILE A 137 13.43 15.00 -17.33
C ILE A 137 13.03 15.76 -18.60
N PRO A 138 12.82 17.10 -18.60
CA PRO A 138 12.46 17.81 -19.84
C PRO A 138 13.56 17.75 -20.90
N SER A 139 14.83 17.82 -20.47
CA SER A 139 15.98 17.77 -21.36
C SER A 139 16.14 16.38 -21.99
N ILE A 140 15.87 15.31 -21.24
CA ILE A 140 15.83 13.94 -21.77
C ILE A 140 14.71 13.82 -22.81
N GLY A 141 13.51 14.34 -22.52
CA GLY A 141 12.40 14.35 -23.48
C GLY A 141 12.76 15.07 -24.79
N ASN A 142 13.42 16.22 -24.70
CA ASN A 142 13.92 16.96 -25.87
C ASN A 142 14.95 16.18 -26.69
N VAL A 143 15.91 15.52 -26.05
CA VAL A 143 16.92 14.71 -26.76
C VAL A 143 16.28 13.51 -27.46
N THR A 144 15.34 12.84 -26.80
CA THR A 144 14.62 11.71 -27.40
C THR A 144 13.72 12.16 -28.55
N ALA A 145 13.02 13.29 -28.44
CA ALA A 145 12.26 13.86 -29.56
C ALA A 145 13.16 14.17 -30.77
N ASN A 146 14.34 14.78 -30.53
CA ASN A 146 15.31 15.02 -31.60
C ASN A 146 15.74 13.71 -32.29
N PHE A 147 15.97 12.64 -31.51
CA PHE A 147 16.31 11.32 -32.04
C PHE A 147 15.20 10.75 -32.93
N LEU A 148 13.93 10.83 -32.50
CA LEU A 148 12.79 10.39 -33.31
C LEU A 148 12.67 11.17 -34.62
N ILE A 149 12.90 12.48 -34.60
CA ILE A 149 12.91 13.31 -35.82
C ILE A 149 14.06 12.93 -36.76
N LYS A 150 15.22 12.51 -36.23
CA LYS A 150 16.29 11.97 -37.07
C LYS A 150 15.85 10.67 -37.75
N LEU A 151 15.22 9.73 -37.03
CA LEU A 151 14.68 8.50 -37.62
C LEU A 151 13.64 8.79 -38.72
N TYR A 152 12.76 9.76 -38.49
CA TYR A 152 11.79 10.21 -39.50
C TYR A 152 12.49 10.73 -40.76
N ARG A 153 13.52 11.59 -40.60
CA ARG A 153 14.22 12.21 -41.73
C ARG A 153 15.16 11.26 -42.47
N SER A 154 15.83 10.34 -41.78
CA SER A 154 16.86 9.49 -42.40
C SER A 154 16.31 8.15 -42.89
N ILE A 155 15.32 7.58 -42.20
CA ILE A 155 14.78 6.24 -42.49
C ILE A 155 13.35 6.33 -43.03
N GLY A 156 12.59 7.38 -42.69
CA GLY A 156 11.20 7.54 -43.10
C GLY A 156 10.18 6.93 -42.13
N ILE A 157 10.56 6.73 -40.86
CA ILE A 157 9.62 6.22 -39.84
C ILE A 157 8.64 7.32 -39.46
N SER A 158 7.35 7.07 -39.66
CA SER A 158 6.30 8.03 -39.35
C SER A 158 6.12 8.18 -37.84
N ILE A 159 6.14 9.42 -37.34
CA ILE A 159 6.00 9.73 -35.90
C ILE A 159 4.61 9.34 -35.39
N ASP A 160 3.58 9.50 -36.23
CA ASP A 160 2.18 9.13 -35.98
C ASP A 160 1.91 7.61 -36.00
N SER A 161 2.97 6.80 -36.05
CA SER A 161 2.91 5.34 -35.93
C SER A 161 3.65 4.81 -34.69
N ILE A 162 4.29 5.68 -33.92
CA ILE A 162 5.14 5.32 -32.77
C ILE A 162 4.30 5.24 -31.50
N HIS A 163 4.44 4.13 -30.78
CA HIS A 163 3.88 3.92 -29.45
C HIS A 163 4.98 4.04 -28.39
N ILE A 164 4.83 4.95 -27.43
CA ILE A 164 5.74 5.07 -26.29
C ILE A 164 5.08 4.48 -25.05
N VAL A 165 5.80 3.65 -24.31
CA VAL A 165 5.37 3.07 -23.03
C VAL A 165 6.39 3.49 -21.98
N GLY A 166 5.96 4.29 -21.02
CA GLY A 166 6.85 4.80 -19.96
C GLY A 166 6.37 4.37 -18.59
N HIS A 167 7.27 3.92 -17.72
CA HIS A 167 6.97 3.64 -16.32
C HIS A 167 7.46 4.75 -15.39
N SER A 168 6.67 5.15 -14.39
CA SER A 168 7.09 6.12 -13.36
C SER A 168 7.61 7.44 -13.98
N MET A 169 8.86 7.84 -13.73
CA MET A 169 9.48 9.00 -14.39
C MET A 169 9.61 8.81 -15.91
N GLY A 170 9.70 7.59 -16.41
CA GLY A 170 9.66 7.27 -17.83
C GLY A 170 8.35 7.65 -18.51
N ALA A 171 7.22 7.56 -17.79
CA ALA A 171 5.93 8.05 -18.28
C ALA A 171 5.93 9.58 -18.42
N GLN A 172 6.56 10.27 -17.45
CA GLN A 172 6.72 11.72 -17.51
C GLN A 172 7.65 12.14 -18.66
N ILE A 173 8.75 11.41 -18.88
CA ILE A 173 9.62 11.58 -20.05
C ILE A 173 8.81 11.42 -21.34
N ALA A 174 7.93 10.42 -21.44
CA ALA A 174 7.06 10.22 -22.60
C ALA A 174 6.19 11.45 -22.92
N GLY A 175 5.60 12.08 -21.89
CA GLY A 175 4.86 13.33 -22.05
C GLY A 175 5.73 14.46 -22.60
N TYR A 176 6.91 14.69 -22.01
CA TYR A 176 7.86 15.69 -22.53
C TYR A 176 8.35 15.40 -23.97
N ILE A 177 8.44 14.13 -24.38
CA ILE A 177 8.73 13.78 -25.79
C ILE A 177 7.59 14.25 -26.70
N GLY A 178 6.35 13.93 -26.34
CA GLY A 178 5.15 14.35 -27.07
C GLY A 178 5.07 15.87 -27.23
N GLN A 179 5.22 16.60 -26.13
CA GLN A 179 5.24 18.07 -26.12
C GLN A 179 6.34 18.65 -26.99
N SER A 180 7.55 18.08 -26.93
CA SER A 180 8.69 18.52 -27.74
C SER A 180 8.44 18.31 -29.24
N LEU A 181 7.84 17.17 -29.62
CA LEU A 181 7.47 16.87 -31.00
C LEU A 181 6.41 17.85 -31.53
N ILE A 182 5.38 18.13 -30.74
CA ILE A 182 4.31 19.07 -31.11
C ILE A 182 4.88 20.48 -31.23
N ASN A 183 5.50 20.99 -30.16
CA ASN A 183 5.90 22.40 -30.04
C ASN A 183 7.07 22.78 -30.95
N ARG A 184 8.01 21.86 -31.21
CA ARG A 184 9.26 22.17 -31.95
C ARG A 184 9.26 21.65 -33.38
N TYR A 185 8.46 20.61 -33.67
CA TYR A 185 8.52 19.91 -34.95
C TYR A 185 7.17 19.78 -35.65
N ASN A 186 6.07 20.20 -35.02
CA ASN A 186 4.71 20.03 -35.54
C ASN A 186 4.45 18.56 -35.95
N GLN A 187 4.83 17.64 -35.04
CA GLN A 187 4.63 16.20 -35.18
C GLN A 187 3.88 15.69 -33.94
N THR A 188 3.00 14.71 -34.12
CA THR A 188 2.21 14.13 -33.04
C THR A 188 2.45 12.63 -32.99
N LEU A 189 2.71 12.11 -31.79
CA LEU A 189 2.85 10.66 -31.56
C LEU A 189 1.51 9.94 -31.73
N TYR A 190 1.56 8.67 -32.13
CA TYR A 190 0.37 7.83 -32.17
C TYR A 190 -0.21 7.59 -30.78
N ARG A 191 0.61 7.03 -29.88
CA ARG A 191 0.15 6.56 -28.58
C ARG A 191 1.20 6.73 -27.51
N ILE A 192 0.79 7.18 -26.33
CA ILE A 192 1.56 7.09 -25.09
C ILE A 192 0.80 6.22 -24.10
N THR A 193 1.45 5.20 -23.54
CA THR A 193 0.94 4.44 -22.40
C THR A 193 1.75 4.79 -21.15
N GLY A 194 1.11 5.40 -20.16
CA GLY A 194 1.71 5.73 -18.87
C GLY A 194 1.50 4.61 -17.86
N LEU A 195 2.58 3.93 -17.46
CA LEU A 195 2.55 2.89 -16.43
C LEU A 195 2.89 3.51 -15.07
N ASP A 196 1.85 3.75 -14.28
CA ASP A 196 1.86 4.42 -12.98
C ASP A 196 2.77 5.67 -12.96
N PRO A 197 2.44 6.73 -13.73
CA PRO A 197 3.30 7.90 -13.91
C PRO A 197 3.74 8.49 -12.58
N ALA A 198 5.00 8.95 -12.47
CA ALA A 198 5.52 9.46 -11.20
C ALA A 198 4.69 10.63 -10.65
N GLY A 199 4.22 10.51 -9.41
CA GLY A 199 3.40 11.50 -8.70
C GLY A 199 4.17 12.55 -7.91
N PRO A 200 5.20 12.21 -7.12
CA PRO A 200 5.95 13.19 -6.33
C PRO A 200 6.54 14.29 -7.22
N ILE A 201 6.49 15.54 -6.74
CA ILE A 201 6.77 16.78 -7.50
C ILE A 201 5.72 17.09 -8.59
N TYR A 202 5.24 16.10 -9.36
CA TYR A 202 4.29 16.31 -10.47
C TYR A 202 2.85 16.56 -10.02
N SER A 203 2.44 16.10 -8.84
CA SER A 203 1.10 16.30 -8.26
C SER A 203 0.69 17.77 -8.11
N THR A 204 1.66 18.68 -8.04
CA THR A 204 1.43 20.13 -7.93
C THR A 204 1.75 20.90 -9.22
N ARG A 205 2.09 20.20 -10.30
CA ARG A 205 2.49 20.80 -11.59
C ARG A 205 1.30 20.97 -12.53
N SER A 206 1.40 21.98 -13.38
CA SER A 206 0.48 22.22 -14.50
C SER A 206 0.48 21.02 -15.45
N PHE A 207 -0.62 20.83 -16.19
CA PHE A 207 -0.72 19.83 -17.25
C PHE A 207 0.40 19.96 -18.30
N THR A 208 0.97 21.16 -18.48
CA THR A 208 2.11 21.41 -19.39
C THR A 208 3.46 20.91 -18.87
N ASP A 209 3.56 20.50 -17.61
CA ASP A 209 4.82 20.13 -16.94
C ASP A 209 4.84 18.64 -16.52
N ARG A 210 3.91 17.84 -17.05
CA ARG A 210 3.72 16.41 -16.77
C ARG A 210 3.08 15.73 -17.97
N LEU A 211 2.96 14.40 -17.92
CA LEU A 211 2.14 13.63 -18.84
C LEU A 211 0.69 14.14 -18.81
N ASP A 212 0.11 14.33 -19.99
CA ASP A 212 -1.24 14.81 -20.21
C ASP A 212 -1.87 14.19 -21.48
N GLU A 213 -3.20 14.19 -21.57
CA GLU A 213 -3.95 13.69 -22.72
C GLU A 213 -3.60 14.41 -24.04
N SER A 214 -3.03 15.61 -23.98
CA SER A 214 -2.61 16.38 -25.17
C SER A 214 -1.26 15.96 -25.77
N ASP A 215 -0.52 15.04 -25.14
CA ASP A 215 0.86 14.70 -25.53
C ASP A 215 0.95 13.74 -26.74
N ALA A 216 -0.14 13.09 -27.13
CA ALA A 216 -0.23 12.18 -28.28
C ALA A 216 -1.66 12.15 -28.86
N VAL A 217 -1.85 11.43 -29.98
CA VAL A 217 -3.21 11.16 -30.51
C VAL A 217 -4.05 10.34 -29.52
N PHE A 218 -3.40 9.43 -28.79
CA PHE A 218 -4.03 8.65 -27.73
C PHE A 218 -3.10 8.47 -26.52
N VAL A 219 -3.56 8.84 -25.34
CA VAL A 219 -2.85 8.64 -24.08
C VAL A 219 -3.67 7.74 -23.16
N ASP A 220 -3.14 6.59 -22.78
CA ASP A 220 -3.76 5.68 -21.82
C ASP A 220 -2.87 5.42 -20.60
N VAL A 221 -3.46 5.43 -19.41
CA VAL A 221 -2.70 5.43 -18.14
C VAL A 221 -3.17 4.31 -17.23
N ILE A 222 -2.24 3.58 -16.62
CA ILE A 222 -2.52 2.54 -15.62
C ILE A 222 -2.01 3.03 -14.26
N HIS A 223 -2.90 3.34 -13.33
CA HIS A 223 -2.56 3.76 -11.97
C HIS A 223 -2.55 2.55 -11.03
N THR A 224 -1.43 2.25 -10.40
CA THR A 224 -1.30 1.14 -9.45
C THR A 224 -0.81 1.54 -8.07
N ASN A 225 -0.19 2.73 -7.95
CA ASN A 225 0.23 3.32 -6.67
C ASN A 225 -0.10 4.82 -6.58
N ALA A 226 -1.26 5.20 -7.12
CA ALA A 226 -1.81 6.55 -7.10
C ALA A 226 -1.79 7.16 -5.69
N GLY A 227 -1.23 8.36 -5.58
CA GLY A 227 -1.15 9.11 -4.33
C GLY A 227 0.08 8.81 -3.47
N PHE A 228 0.90 7.82 -3.82
CA PHE A 228 2.25 7.64 -3.24
C PHE A 228 3.32 7.92 -4.28
N LEU A 229 3.81 6.89 -4.97
CA LEU A 229 4.78 7.02 -6.05
C LEU A 229 4.10 7.36 -7.37
N GLY A 230 2.86 6.91 -7.57
CA GLY A 230 2.04 7.21 -8.75
C GLY A 230 1.27 8.52 -8.63
N TYR A 231 1.11 9.21 -9.76
CA TYR A 231 0.24 10.37 -9.93
C TYR A 231 -1.22 9.94 -9.74
N SER A 232 -1.98 10.70 -8.96
CA SER A 232 -3.31 10.28 -8.51
C SER A 232 -4.43 10.59 -9.49
N ASP A 233 -4.32 11.70 -10.19
CA ASP A 233 -5.41 12.29 -10.94
C ASP A 233 -5.37 11.79 -12.38
N ARG A 234 -6.45 12.04 -13.12
CA ARG A 234 -6.53 11.68 -14.53
C ARG A 234 -5.47 12.44 -15.32
N CYS A 235 -4.68 11.73 -16.13
CA CYS A 235 -3.70 12.34 -17.02
C CYS A 235 -3.64 11.72 -18.42
N GLY A 236 -4.58 10.84 -18.79
CA GLY A 236 -4.76 10.37 -20.15
C GLY A 236 -6.16 10.65 -20.71
N ASP A 237 -6.36 10.24 -21.97
CA ASP A 237 -7.70 10.10 -22.55
C ASP A 237 -8.49 9.00 -21.83
N VAL A 238 -7.77 7.96 -21.40
CA VAL A 238 -8.32 6.82 -20.68
C VAL A 238 -7.40 6.43 -19.52
N ASP A 239 -7.97 6.34 -18.32
CA ASP A 239 -7.19 6.05 -17.10
C ASP A 239 -7.78 4.86 -16.36
N PHE A 240 -6.96 3.84 -16.14
CA PHE A 240 -7.33 2.60 -15.48
C PHE A 240 -6.83 2.59 -14.04
N TYR A 241 -7.71 2.22 -13.11
CA TYR A 241 -7.42 2.10 -11.68
C TYR A 241 -7.66 0.65 -11.22
N PRO A 242 -6.79 -0.31 -11.59
CA PRO A 242 -6.83 -1.67 -11.06
C PRO A 242 -6.75 -1.69 -9.54
N ASN A 243 -7.65 -2.44 -8.92
CA ASN A 243 -7.80 -2.52 -7.47
C ASN A 243 -7.90 -1.12 -6.83
N CYS A 244 -8.56 -0.19 -7.54
CA CYS A 244 -8.75 1.22 -7.17
C CYS A 244 -7.52 2.11 -7.25
N GLY A 245 -6.40 1.54 -7.70
CA GLY A 245 -5.27 2.24 -8.27
C GLY A 245 -4.18 2.64 -7.29
N THR A 246 -4.28 2.28 -6.00
CA THR A 246 -3.24 2.60 -5.00
C THR A 246 -2.57 1.37 -4.37
N PHE A 247 -3.34 0.32 -4.08
CA PHE A 247 -2.84 -0.91 -3.49
C PHE A 247 -3.20 -2.09 -4.37
N GLN A 248 -2.22 -2.94 -4.64
CA GLN A 248 -2.36 -4.05 -5.54
C GLN A 248 -2.35 -5.37 -4.79
N ASN A 249 -3.18 -6.30 -5.28
CA ASN A 249 -3.23 -7.64 -4.71
C ASN A 249 -1.86 -8.33 -4.86
N GLY A 250 -1.49 -9.13 -3.86
CA GLY A 250 -0.22 -9.87 -3.86
C GLY A 250 1.01 -9.06 -3.44
N CYS A 251 0.90 -7.75 -3.20
CA CYS A 251 1.99 -6.93 -2.65
C CYS A 251 2.08 -7.00 -1.10
N ASN A 252 1.80 -8.18 -0.52
CA ASN A 252 1.82 -8.41 0.91
C ASN A 252 3.14 -9.09 1.32
N PHE A 253 3.99 -8.37 2.05
CA PHE A 253 5.28 -8.87 2.51
C PHE A 253 5.19 -9.51 3.91
N ASN A 254 6.11 -10.44 4.17
CA ASN A 254 6.18 -11.20 5.41
C ASN A 254 6.30 -10.26 6.64
N PRO A 255 5.39 -10.36 7.63
CA PRO A 255 5.39 -9.54 8.84
C PRO A 255 6.60 -9.76 9.75
N ASN A 256 7.45 -10.76 9.49
CA ASN A 256 8.63 -11.07 10.30
C ASN A 256 9.85 -10.17 10.02
N ASN A 257 9.71 -9.13 9.19
CA ASN A 257 10.78 -8.15 9.00
C ASN A 257 10.81 -7.15 10.18
N PRO A 258 11.92 -7.01 10.92
CA PRO A 258 11.99 -6.15 12.10
C PRO A 258 11.84 -4.64 11.80
N SER A 259 11.99 -4.21 10.53
CA SER A 259 11.85 -2.81 10.13
C SER A 259 10.50 -2.54 9.44
N LEU A 260 9.62 -1.81 10.14
CA LEU A 260 8.33 -1.32 9.59
C LEU A 260 8.53 -0.44 8.36
N VAL A 261 9.58 0.40 8.35
CA VAL A 261 9.90 1.28 7.21
C VAL A 261 10.21 0.44 5.97
N ASN A 262 11.03 -0.60 6.10
CA ASN A 262 11.36 -1.48 4.98
C ASN A 262 10.13 -2.25 4.48
N PHE A 263 9.23 -2.64 5.38
CA PHE A 263 7.95 -3.24 5.01
C PHE A 263 7.10 -2.30 4.15
N ILE A 264 6.95 -1.04 4.57
CA ILE A 264 6.18 -0.02 3.84
C ILE A 264 6.79 0.26 2.47
N ILE A 265 8.11 0.48 2.40
CA ILE A 265 8.81 0.78 1.14
C ILE A 265 8.64 -0.36 0.14
N LYS A 266 8.81 -1.63 0.57
CA LYS A 266 8.63 -2.79 -0.31
C LYS A 266 7.20 -2.92 -0.83
N LYS A 267 6.20 -2.69 0.03
CA LYS A 267 4.79 -2.70 -0.37
C LYS A 267 4.52 -1.65 -1.45
N ILE A 268 4.86 -0.40 -1.18
CA ILE A 268 4.67 0.74 -2.09
C ILE A 268 5.41 0.52 -3.41
N GLY A 269 6.66 0.03 -3.38
CA GLY A 269 7.43 -0.29 -4.57
C GLY A 269 6.79 -1.41 -5.41
N CYS A 270 6.31 -2.47 -4.77
CA CYS A 270 5.56 -3.55 -5.45
C CYS A 270 4.28 -3.02 -6.12
N ASP A 271 3.51 -2.20 -5.41
CA ASP A 271 2.29 -1.58 -5.95
C ASP A 271 2.62 -0.70 -7.18
N HIS A 272 3.71 0.05 -7.12
CA HIS A 272 4.16 0.93 -8.21
C HIS A 272 4.62 0.18 -9.46
N LEU A 273 5.32 -0.95 -9.29
CA LEU A 273 5.80 -1.80 -10.38
C LEU A 273 4.69 -2.63 -11.03
N ARG A 274 3.56 -2.84 -10.34
CA ARG A 274 2.49 -3.71 -10.82
C ARG A 274 1.87 -3.25 -12.15
N SER A 275 1.92 -1.95 -12.46
CA SER A 275 1.50 -1.42 -13.76
C SER A 275 2.27 -2.06 -14.92
N VAL A 276 3.56 -2.35 -14.73
CA VAL A 276 4.41 -3.04 -15.71
C VAL A 276 4.03 -4.51 -15.84
N ASP A 277 3.84 -5.21 -14.72
CA ASP A 277 3.33 -6.59 -14.69
C ASP A 277 2.01 -6.74 -15.46
N TYR A 278 1.06 -5.84 -15.22
CA TYR A 278 -0.23 -5.85 -15.91
C TYR A 278 -0.08 -5.55 -17.40
N MET A 279 0.81 -4.62 -17.77
CA MET A 279 1.10 -4.34 -19.17
C MET A 279 1.67 -5.57 -19.88
N ILE A 280 2.68 -6.23 -19.29
CA ILE A 280 3.31 -7.46 -19.81
C ILE A 280 2.25 -8.52 -20.11
N GLU A 281 1.34 -8.79 -19.17
CA GLU A 281 0.29 -9.78 -19.37
C GLU A 281 -0.72 -9.33 -20.44
N SER A 282 -1.12 -8.05 -20.42
CA SER A 282 -2.09 -7.50 -21.38
C SER A 282 -1.61 -7.57 -22.82
N ILE A 283 -0.28 -7.53 -23.04
CA ILE A 283 0.31 -7.65 -24.38
C ILE A 283 -0.03 -9.01 -24.97
N ASN A 284 -0.03 -10.10 -24.23
CA ASN A 284 -0.32 -11.42 -24.82
C ASN A 284 -1.75 -11.91 -24.56
N HIS A 285 -2.47 -11.29 -23.62
CA HIS A 285 -3.78 -11.74 -23.20
C HIS A 285 -4.76 -10.59 -22.97
N LYS A 286 -5.92 -10.66 -23.64
CA LYS A 286 -7.02 -9.70 -23.48
C LYS A 286 -7.87 -9.99 -22.22
N THR A 287 -7.24 -9.96 -21.04
CA THR A 287 -7.82 -10.43 -19.76
C THR A 287 -8.19 -9.30 -18.79
N PHE A 288 -7.81 -8.05 -19.06
CA PHE A 288 -8.07 -6.91 -18.18
C PHE A 288 -9.31 -6.10 -18.60
N LYS A 289 -10.46 -6.77 -18.66
CA LYS A 289 -11.74 -6.11 -18.92
C LYS A 289 -12.06 -5.14 -17.78
N SER A 290 -12.23 -3.88 -18.13
CA SER A 290 -12.41 -2.76 -17.20
C SER A 290 -13.77 -2.11 -17.43
N LYS A 291 -14.36 -1.62 -16.35
CA LYS A 291 -15.68 -0.97 -16.36
C LYS A 291 -15.57 0.49 -15.97
N LYS A 292 -16.44 1.34 -16.51
CA LYS A 292 -16.39 2.79 -16.23
C LYS A 292 -16.47 3.05 -14.74
N ARG A 293 -15.49 3.79 -14.25
CA ARG A 293 -15.41 4.23 -12.86
C ARG A 293 -16.42 5.36 -12.68
N LEU A 294 -17.40 5.12 -11.82
CA LEU A 294 -18.43 6.11 -11.48
C LEU A 294 -18.02 6.96 -10.28
N GLY A 295 -17.12 6.46 -9.44
CA GLY A 295 -16.58 7.19 -8.31
C GLY A 295 -15.80 6.30 -7.35
N GLY A 296 -15.57 6.84 -6.15
CA GLY A 296 -14.74 6.25 -5.12
C GLY A 296 -13.39 6.96 -4.99
N ASN A 297 -12.54 6.51 -4.08
CA ASN A 297 -11.21 7.04 -3.82
C ASN A 297 -10.12 6.06 -4.29
N GLN A 298 -8.88 6.32 -3.86
CA GLN A 298 -7.66 5.57 -4.13
C GLN A 298 -7.67 4.11 -3.63
N VAL A 299 -8.57 3.77 -2.71
CA VAL A 299 -8.62 2.44 -2.06
C VAL A 299 -9.90 1.70 -2.40
N PHE A 300 -10.99 2.43 -2.61
CA PHE A 300 -12.31 1.89 -2.94
C PHE A 300 -12.92 2.64 -4.09
N CYS A 301 -13.29 1.90 -5.11
CA CYS A 301 -13.75 2.39 -6.39
C CYS A 301 -14.90 1.51 -6.83
N TYR A 302 -15.86 2.12 -7.52
CA TYR A 302 -16.98 1.40 -8.07
C TYR A 302 -17.22 1.86 -9.50
N GLY A 303 -17.83 0.97 -10.26
CA GLY A 303 -18.12 1.19 -11.66
C GLY A 303 -19.30 0.36 -12.09
N ASN A 304 -19.88 0.74 -13.21
CA ASN A 304 -21.00 0.05 -13.85
C ASN A 304 -20.58 -0.49 -15.21
N ASP A 305 -21.33 -1.47 -15.71
CA ASP A 305 -21.02 -2.14 -16.97
C ASP A 305 -21.58 -1.40 -18.20
N SER A 306 -22.00 -0.14 -18.04
CA SER A 306 -22.56 0.67 -19.13
C SER A 306 -21.52 1.10 -20.16
N ASP A 307 -20.24 1.08 -19.78
CA ASP A 307 -19.11 1.47 -20.62
C ASP A 307 -17.89 0.63 -20.22
N ILE A 308 -17.34 -0.10 -21.19
CA ILE A 308 -16.34 -1.15 -21.00
C ILE A 308 -15.12 -0.82 -21.85
N SER A 309 -13.95 -0.92 -21.25
CA SER A 309 -12.66 -0.81 -21.94
C SER A 309 -11.76 -1.99 -21.54
N TYR A 310 -10.63 -2.16 -22.23
CA TYR A 310 -9.62 -3.16 -21.90
C TYR A 310 -8.34 -2.44 -21.51
N MET A 311 -7.85 -2.68 -20.29
CA MET A 311 -6.61 -2.09 -19.81
C MET A 311 -5.41 -2.74 -20.50
N GLY A 312 -4.42 -1.93 -20.89
CA GLY A 312 -3.15 -2.39 -21.47
C GLY A 312 -3.09 -2.34 -22.99
N GLU A 313 -2.40 -3.28 -23.65
CA GLU A 313 -2.10 -3.20 -25.10
C GLU A 313 -3.35 -3.08 -25.97
N ASP A 314 -4.42 -3.79 -25.62
CA ASP A 314 -5.72 -3.76 -26.35
C ASP A 314 -6.61 -2.56 -25.98
N SER A 315 -6.10 -1.59 -25.22
CA SER A 315 -6.78 -0.31 -24.97
C SER A 315 -6.91 0.49 -26.26
N ILE A 316 -8.07 1.12 -26.43
CA ILE A 316 -8.42 1.90 -27.63
C ILE A 316 -8.95 3.26 -27.23
N LEU A 317 -8.70 4.26 -28.08
CA LEU A 317 -9.33 5.58 -27.95
C LEU A 317 -10.85 5.42 -28.16
N MET A 318 -11.62 5.63 -27.10
CA MET A 318 -13.08 5.60 -27.15
C MET A 318 -13.62 7.02 -27.37
N TYR A 319 -14.80 7.15 -27.99
CA TYR A 319 -15.45 8.45 -28.18
C TYR A 319 -15.65 9.24 -26.87
N ASN A 320 -15.76 8.55 -25.74
CA ASN A 320 -15.89 9.16 -24.42
C ASN A 320 -14.64 8.89 -23.57
N LYS A 321 -13.77 9.91 -23.45
CA LYS A 321 -12.64 9.93 -22.49
C LYS A 321 -13.16 9.70 -21.07
N ASN A 322 -12.66 8.66 -20.38
CA ASN A 322 -13.22 8.18 -19.12
C ASN A 322 -12.16 7.50 -18.25
N SER A 323 -12.42 7.45 -16.94
CA SER A 323 -11.68 6.59 -16.03
C SER A 323 -12.39 5.23 -15.90
N TYR A 324 -11.61 4.16 -15.78
CA TYR A 324 -12.09 2.78 -15.65
C TYR A 324 -11.48 2.12 -14.42
N MET A 325 -12.17 1.10 -13.91
CA MET A 325 -11.71 0.27 -12.80
C MET A 325 -11.85 -1.21 -13.15
N LEU A 326 -11.03 -2.02 -12.50
CA LEU A 326 -11.05 -3.47 -12.55
C LEU A 326 -10.43 -4.04 -11.28
N TYR A 327 -10.65 -5.34 -11.04
CA TYR A 327 -9.95 -6.08 -10.00
C TYR A 327 -9.01 -7.10 -10.64
N THR A 328 -7.95 -7.47 -9.95
CA THR A 328 -6.96 -8.46 -10.42
C THR A 328 -6.71 -9.53 -9.37
N TYR A 329 -6.18 -10.68 -9.78
CA TYR A 329 -5.63 -11.66 -8.85
C TYR A 329 -4.36 -11.15 -8.15
N PRO A 330 -3.97 -11.76 -7.01
CA PRO A 330 -2.71 -11.44 -6.34
C PRO A 330 -1.46 -11.99 -7.05
N ASN A 331 -1.60 -13.03 -7.88
CA ASN A 331 -0.49 -13.71 -8.58
C ASN A 331 -0.79 -13.81 -10.07
N LYS A 332 0.25 -14.00 -10.91
CA LYS A 332 0.12 -14.27 -12.36
C LYS A 332 -0.68 -15.58 -12.59
N PRO A 333 -1.58 -15.66 -13.58
CA PRO A 333 -2.09 -14.55 -14.38
C PRO A 333 -3.00 -13.63 -13.55
N TYR A 334 -2.80 -12.32 -13.65
CA TYR A 334 -3.49 -11.31 -12.87
C TYR A 334 -4.89 -10.97 -13.42
N GLY A 335 -5.09 -11.02 -14.73
CA GLY A 335 -6.31 -10.58 -15.39
C GLY A 335 -7.50 -11.52 -15.14
N LEU A 336 -8.69 -10.94 -15.03
CA LEU A 336 -9.95 -11.66 -14.84
C LEU A 336 -10.69 -11.80 -16.17
N ILE A 337 -10.69 -13.00 -16.77
CA ILE A 337 -11.38 -13.30 -18.03
C ILE A 337 -12.87 -12.89 -18.01
N LEU A 338 -13.53 -12.98 -16.85
CA LEU A 338 -14.96 -12.71 -16.71
C LEU A 338 -15.35 -11.30 -16.22
N GLY A 339 -14.40 -10.41 -15.91
CA GLY A 339 -14.71 -9.05 -15.47
C GLY A 339 -15.52 -8.96 -14.15
N ALA A 340 -14.89 -8.44 -13.10
CA ALA A 340 -15.53 -7.85 -11.91
C ALA A 340 -16.63 -8.61 -11.10
N CYS A 341 -16.97 -9.88 -11.37
CA CYS A 341 -17.96 -10.61 -10.55
C CYS A 341 -17.37 -11.43 -9.39
N TYR A 342 -16.05 -11.51 -9.21
CA TYR A 342 -15.46 -12.34 -8.13
C TYR A 342 -15.90 -11.92 -6.71
N TRP A 343 -16.09 -10.62 -6.47
CA TRP A 343 -16.44 -10.10 -5.15
C TRP A 343 -17.94 -10.21 -4.82
N TYR A 344 -18.80 -10.43 -5.82
CA TYR A 344 -20.25 -10.60 -5.67
C TYR A 344 -20.68 -12.05 -5.45
N LEU A 345 -19.74 -13.00 -5.53
CA LEU A 345 -20.01 -14.41 -5.29
C LEU A 345 -19.99 -14.72 -3.79
N ASP A 346 -20.96 -15.50 -3.33
CA ASP A 346 -21.00 -16.05 -1.97
C ASP A 346 -19.72 -16.85 -1.67
N LYS A 347 -19.37 -17.01 -0.39
CA LYS A 347 -18.15 -17.71 0.07
C LYS A 347 -18.12 -19.17 -0.42
N GLU A 348 -19.28 -19.81 -0.53
CA GLU A 348 -19.45 -21.14 -1.12
C GLU A 348 -19.18 -21.13 -2.63
N ILE A 349 -19.78 -20.19 -3.37
CA ILE A 349 -19.60 -20.08 -4.83
C ILE A 349 -18.15 -19.67 -5.18
N LYS A 350 -17.47 -18.87 -4.35
CA LYS A 350 -16.04 -18.58 -4.50
C LYS A 350 -15.18 -19.84 -4.40
N THR A 351 -15.51 -20.71 -3.45
CA THR A 351 -14.80 -21.99 -3.24
C THR A 351 -15.05 -22.93 -4.41
N GLU A 352 -16.29 -23.01 -4.89
CA GLU A 352 -16.69 -23.79 -6.06
C GLU A 352 -16.07 -23.23 -7.37
N TYR A 353 -15.98 -21.91 -7.52
CA TYR A 353 -15.35 -21.23 -8.66
C TYR A 353 -13.83 -21.43 -8.70
N ILE A 354 -13.15 -21.42 -7.54
CA ILE A 354 -11.73 -21.78 -7.41
C ILE A 354 -11.52 -23.27 -7.75
N GLN A 355 -12.44 -24.15 -7.35
CA GLN A 355 -12.41 -25.58 -7.72
C GLN A 355 -12.67 -25.79 -9.22
N LEU A 356 -13.58 -25.03 -9.84
CA LEU A 356 -13.84 -25.04 -11.28
C LEU A 356 -12.62 -24.54 -12.09
N LEU A 357 -11.87 -23.55 -11.61
CA LEU A 357 -10.63 -23.10 -12.26
C LEU A 357 -9.50 -24.13 -12.17
N LYS A 358 -9.39 -24.86 -11.05
CA LYS A 358 -8.47 -26.02 -10.94
C LYS A 358 -8.86 -27.14 -11.91
N LEU A 359 -10.15 -27.35 -12.14
CA LEU A 359 -10.66 -28.31 -13.13
C LEU A 359 -10.42 -27.85 -14.57
N ASP A 360 -10.47 -26.55 -14.85
CA ASP A 360 -10.21 -26.01 -16.19
C ASP A 360 -8.70 -26.06 -16.55
N GLU A 361 -7.81 -25.98 -15.55
CA GLU A 361 -6.40 -26.34 -15.70
C GLU A 361 -6.19 -27.83 -15.95
N ILE A 362 -6.99 -28.71 -15.31
CA ILE A 362 -6.98 -30.16 -15.60
C ILE A 362 -7.51 -30.45 -17.02
N TYR A 363 -8.48 -29.69 -17.53
CA TYR A 363 -8.98 -29.81 -18.91
C TYR A 363 -7.99 -29.24 -19.96
N LYS A 364 -7.27 -28.14 -19.65
CA LYS A 364 -6.18 -27.63 -20.49
C LYS A 364 -4.96 -28.54 -20.48
N LEU A 365 -4.61 -29.13 -19.34
CA LEU A 365 -3.56 -30.15 -19.23
C LEU A 365 -3.96 -31.44 -19.94
N ARG A 366 -5.23 -31.88 -19.86
CA ARG A 366 -5.73 -33.02 -20.67
C ARG A 366 -5.66 -32.72 -22.16
N ARG A 367 -6.00 -31.52 -22.63
CA ARG A 367 -5.89 -31.16 -24.06
C ARG A 367 -4.44 -31.13 -24.55
N LEU A 368 -3.51 -30.67 -23.70
CA LEU A 368 -2.07 -30.69 -23.99
C LEU A 368 -1.48 -32.11 -23.96
N PHE A 369 -1.98 -32.99 -23.10
CA PHE A 369 -1.62 -34.41 -23.10
C PHE A 369 -2.20 -35.14 -24.33
N THR A 370 -3.48 -34.96 -24.67
CA THR A 370 -4.09 -35.60 -25.85
C THR A 370 -3.48 -35.12 -27.17
N GLN A 371 -3.05 -33.85 -27.28
CA GLN A 371 -2.34 -33.36 -28.46
C GLN A 371 -0.91 -33.88 -28.58
N ARG A 372 -0.20 -34.14 -27.46
CA ARG A 372 1.13 -34.76 -27.48
C ARG A 372 1.07 -36.28 -27.72
N THR A 373 0.04 -36.98 -27.25
CA THR A 373 -0.14 -38.41 -27.53
C THR A 373 -0.52 -38.68 -29.00
N LEU A 374 -1.31 -37.78 -29.63
CA LEU A 374 -1.65 -37.88 -31.06
C LEU A 374 -0.53 -37.43 -32.02
N HIS A 375 0.44 -36.64 -31.55
CA HIS A 375 1.65 -36.31 -32.31
C HIS A 375 2.71 -37.43 -32.17
N ALA A 376 2.83 -38.03 -30.99
CA ALA A 376 3.71 -39.18 -30.75
C ALA A 376 3.25 -40.47 -31.46
N GLN A 377 1.94 -40.67 -31.68
CA GLN A 377 1.40 -41.78 -32.46
C GLN A 377 1.47 -41.57 -33.99
N ARG A 378 1.67 -40.34 -34.48
CA ARG A 378 1.90 -40.05 -35.91
C ARG A 378 3.37 -40.08 -36.31
N LEU A 379 4.29 -39.97 -35.35
CA LEU A 379 5.73 -40.09 -35.58
C LEU A 379 6.26 -41.52 -35.37
N SER A 380 5.40 -42.48 -35.00
CA SER A 380 5.74 -43.90 -34.84
C SER A 380 5.15 -44.81 -35.93
N GLN A 381 4.61 -44.25 -37.02
CA GLN A 381 4.11 -45.00 -38.18
C GLN A 381 4.93 -44.78 -39.47
N ASP A 382 5.95 -43.92 -39.44
CA ASP A 382 6.87 -43.67 -40.56
C ASP A 382 8.31 -44.06 -40.17
N SER A 383 8.55 -45.33 -39.83
CA SER A 383 9.86 -45.98 -39.96
C SER A 383 9.77 -47.48 -39.68
N ASN A 384 9.19 -48.24 -40.61
CA ASN A 384 9.51 -49.66 -40.77
C ASN A 384 10.61 -49.77 -41.81
N GLN A 385 11.86 -50.03 -41.41
CA GLN A 385 12.71 -51.00 -42.11
C GLN A 385 14.02 -51.27 -41.35
N GLU A 386 14.29 -52.57 -41.24
CA GLU A 386 15.60 -53.23 -41.17
C GLU A 386 16.30 -53.43 -39.81
N ASP A 387 16.22 -54.69 -39.39
CA ASP A 387 17.32 -55.61 -39.07
C ASP A 387 18.20 -55.43 -37.81
N SER A 388 17.95 -56.36 -36.89
CA SER A 388 18.91 -57.22 -36.17
C SER A 388 20.22 -56.64 -35.62
N ASP A 389 20.32 -56.62 -34.28
CA ASP A 389 21.11 -57.58 -33.48
C ASP A 389 21.91 -56.96 -32.32
N THR A 390 21.85 -57.65 -31.17
CA THR A 390 22.72 -57.62 -29.98
C THR A 390 22.88 -56.37 -29.07
N SER A 391 22.17 -56.45 -27.94
CA SER A 391 22.74 -56.62 -26.59
C SER A 391 23.17 -55.43 -25.70
N LYS A 392 22.66 -55.52 -24.45
CA LYS A 392 23.20 -55.14 -23.12
C LYS A 392 22.75 -53.83 -22.43
N ASP A 393 21.84 -54.08 -21.49
CA ASP A 393 21.88 -53.79 -20.04
C ASP A 393 21.65 -52.36 -19.51
N GLY A 394 20.64 -52.26 -18.64
CA GLY A 394 20.46 -51.17 -17.68
C GLY A 394 19.01 -51.00 -17.17
N GLU A 395 18.57 -51.87 -16.26
CA GLU A 395 17.26 -51.81 -15.57
C GLU A 395 17.00 -50.47 -14.86
N TYR A 396 15.76 -49.95 -14.98
CA TYR A 396 15.11 -49.16 -13.93
C TYR A 396 13.67 -49.64 -13.73
N LYS A 397 13.39 -50.10 -12.51
CA LYS A 397 12.10 -50.59 -12.01
C LYS A 397 11.15 -49.44 -11.68
N VAL A 398 9.91 -49.58 -12.14
CA VAL A 398 8.73 -48.77 -11.80
C VAL A 398 8.16 -49.23 -10.46
N LEU A 399 7.81 -48.30 -9.57
CA LEU A 399 6.83 -48.52 -8.50
C LEU A 399 5.82 -47.38 -8.48
N SER A 400 4.56 -47.75 -8.64
CA SER A 400 3.35 -46.94 -8.63
C SER A 400 2.75 -46.92 -7.23
N GLU A 401 2.47 -45.75 -6.67
CA GLU A 401 1.48 -45.60 -5.60
C GLU A 401 0.62 -44.36 -5.87
N THR A 402 -0.68 -44.62 -6.02
CA THR A 402 -1.77 -43.65 -6.09
C THR A 402 -2.38 -43.53 -4.71
N GLU A 403 -2.36 -42.36 -4.10
CA GLU A 403 -3.22 -42.03 -2.95
C GLU A 403 -4.13 -40.85 -3.30
N THR A 404 -5.42 -41.15 -3.27
CA THR A 404 -6.57 -40.26 -3.42
C THR A 404 -6.85 -39.55 -2.10
N TRP A 405 -6.96 -38.22 -2.13
CA TRP A 405 -7.42 -37.40 -1.00
C TRP A 405 -8.93 -37.12 -1.14
N GLU A 406 -9.73 -37.61 -0.20
CA GLU A 406 -11.12 -37.20 0.00
C GLU A 406 -11.19 -36.07 1.05
N PRO A 407 -12.08 -35.07 0.91
CA PRO A 407 -12.30 -34.04 1.92
C PRO A 407 -13.40 -34.45 2.92
N GLU A 408 -13.08 -34.48 4.22
CA GLU A 408 -14.06 -34.71 5.29
C GLU A 408 -14.98 -33.50 5.50
N GLU A 409 -16.28 -33.76 5.56
CA GLU A 409 -17.36 -32.82 5.88
C GLU A 409 -17.47 -32.61 7.40
N ASP A 410 -17.52 -31.34 7.83
CA ASP A 410 -17.87 -30.94 9.19
C ASP A 410 -19.38 -31.15 9.45
N ASN A 411 -19.73 -32.05 10.38
CA ASN A 411 -21.07 -32.14 10.94
C ASN A 411 -21.05 -32.12 12.49
N HIS A 412 -21.59 -31.02 13.00
CA HIS A 412 -22.20 -30.75 14.32
C HIS A 412 -21.97 -31.65 15.55
N PHE A 413 -21.52 -30.98 16.62
CA PHE A 413 -21.92 -31.08 18.04
C PHE A 413 -22.63 -32.37 18.50
N LYS A 414 -21.97 -33.12 19.40
CA LYS A 414 -22.59 -33.65 20.63
C LYS A 414 -21.57 -34.13 21.67
N ASN A 415 -21.87 -33.75 22.91
CA ASN A 415 -21.44 -34.32 24.20
C ASN A 415 -20.13 -33.85 24.87
N LYS A 416 -20.37 -33.08 25.94
CA LYS A 416 -19.58 -32.96 27.16
C LYS A 416 -19.42 -34.33 27.84
N SER A 417 -18.20 -34.83 27.90
CA SER A 417 -17.61 -35.52 29.07
C SER A 417 -16.20 -35.99 28.68
N ASP A 418 -15.31 -36.05 29.66
CA ASP A 418 -13.98 -36.68 29.60
C ASP A 418 -12.81 -35.78 29.16
N PHE A 419 -12.59 -34.75 29.98
CA PHE A 419 -11.26 -34.19 30.19
C PHE A 419 -10.63 -34.87 31.40
N LYS A 420 -9.75 -35.85 31.17
CA LYS A 420 -8.64 -36.19 32.09
C LYS A 420 -7.61 -37.08 31.39
N GLU A 421 -6.35 -36.64 31.55
CA GLU A 421 -5.11 -37.40 31.39
C GLU A 421 -4.71 -37.85 29.98
N ASN A 422 -3.75 -37.11 29.41
CA ASN A 422 -2.43 -37.66 29.11
C ASN A 422 -1.44 -36.55 28.71
N ILE A 423 -0.61 -36.14 29.67
CA ILE A 423 0.62 -35.39 29.45
C ILE A 423 1.69 -36.44 29.19
N THR A 424 2.23 -36.50 27.97
CA THR A 424 3.53 -37.13 27.71
C THR A 424 4.47 -36.11 27.09
N GLU A 425 5.58 -35.92 27.79
CA GLU A 425 6.70 -35.03 27.47
C GLU A 425 7.22 -35.27 26.05
N ARG A 426 7.27 -34.22 25.23
CA ARG A 426 8.18 -34.15 24.08
C ARG A 426 9.27 -33.12 24.35
N LYS A 427 10.50 -33.64 24.39
CA LYS A 427 11.76 -32.92 24.56
C LYS A 427 11.89 -31.77 23.56
N PHE A 428 12.15 -30.57 24.08
CA PHE A 428 12.59 -29.41 23.32
C PHE A 428 14.05 -29.60 22.89
N VAL A 429 14.32 -29.44 21.59
CA VAL A 429 15.67 -29.23 21.04
C VAL A 429 15.99 -27.74 21.14
N SER A 430 17.16 -27.41 21.68
CA SER A 430 17.59 -26.06 22.01
C SER A 430 17.90 -25.21 20.78
N GLY A 431 17.35 -23.98 20.79
CA GLY A 431 17.65 -22.92 19.84
C GLY A 431 16.86 -21.67 20.19
N TYR A 432 17.40 -20.87 21.13
CA TYR A 432 16.99 -19.51 21.51
C TYR A 432 15.49 -19.15 21.33
N ALA A 433 14.64 -19.68 22.22
CA ALA A 433 13.34 -19.08 22.50
C ALA A 433 13.51 -18.12 23.71
N PRO A 434 13.24 -16.80 23.58
CA PRO A 434 13.18 -15.95 24.75
C PRO A 434 11.97 -16.35 25.62
N ASP A 435 12.24 -16.45 26.91
CA ASP A 435 11.30 -16.73 28.00
C ASP A 435 9.98 -15.91 27.88
N PRO A 436 8.80 -16.55 27.75
CA PRO A 436 7.54 -15.84 27.52
C PRO A 436 6.94 -15.16 28.75
N TYR A 437 7.55 -15.24 29.94
CA TYR A 437 6.98 -14.64 31.14
C TYR A 437 8.05 -14.08 32.09
N LYS A 438 8.68 -12.96 31.70
CA LYS A 438 9.40 -12.14 32.68
C LYS A 438 8.39 -11.48 33.62
N ALA A 439 8.40 -11.90 34.88
CA ALA A 439 7.55 -11.37 35.93
C ALA A 439 7.64 -9.83 36.04
N ILE A 440 6.47 -9.21 36.18
CA ILE A 440 6.21 -7.78 36.28
C ILE A 440 6.56 -7.31 37.69
N ASP A 441 7.77 -6.77 37.88
CA ASP A 441 8.02 -5.85 39.01
C ASP A 441 8.51 -4.47 38.55
N GLU A 442 8.97 -4.31 37.30
CA GLU A 442 9.35 -2.98 36.76
C GLU A 442 8.91 -2.82 35.30
N VAL A 443 7.60 -2.72 35.05
CA VAL A 443 7.14 -2.17 33.77
C VAL A 443 7.27 -0.65 33.85
N ASN A 444 8.19 -0.08 33.07
CA ASN A 444 8.51 1.35 33.07
C ASN A 444 7.41 2.16 32.35
N ILE A 445 6.28 2.32 33.03
CA ILE A 445 5.11 3.11 32.61
C ILE A 445 4.81 4.15 33.67
N ASN A 446 4.61 5.39 33.24
CA ASN A 446 4.21 6.49 34.10
C ASN A 446 2.73 6.85 33.85
N PHE A 447 2.03 7.22 34.92
CA PHE A 447 0.64 7.67 34.87
C PHE A 447 0.60 9.15 35.26
N TRP A 448 0.47 10.04 34.28
CA TRP A 448 0.46 11.48 34.49
C TRP A 448 -0.98 12.00 34.60
N LEU A 449 -1.38 12.41 35.81
CA LEU A 449 -2.70 12.98 36.08
C LEU A 449 -2.73 14.48 35.79
N TYR A 450 -3.81 14.89 35.13
CA TYR A 450 -4.20 16.26 34.89
C TYR A 450 -5.65 16.45 35.33
N THR A 451 -5.94 17.62 35.90
CA THR A 451 -7.27 18.03 36.35
C THR A 451 -7.51 19.49 35.98
N ARG A 452 -8.78 19.87 35.83
CA ARG A 452 -9.16 21.24 35.46
C ARG A 452 -8.66 22.23 36.53
N GLY A 453 -8.00 23.30 36.09
CA GLY A 453 -7.49 24.35 36.97
C GLY A 453 -6.13 24.04 37.62
N SER A 454 -5.57 22.84 37.45
CA SER A 454 -4.17 22.56 37.82
C SER A 454 -3.24 22.89 36.66
N VAL A 455 -2.27 23.78 36.89
CA VAL A 455 -1.20 24.07 35.93
C VAL A 455 -0.12 22.97 35.94
N SER A 456 -0.04 22.19 37.02
CA SER A 456 0.98 21.15 37.22
C SER A 456 0.41 19.74 37.04
N LYS A 457 1.19 18.88 36.37
CA LYS A 457 0.93 17.44 36.27
C LYS A 457 1.32 16.71 37.56
N THR A 458 0.59 15.67 37.92
CA THR A 458 0.92 14.82 39.08
C THR A 458 1.27 13.42 38.60
N LEU A 459 2.42 12.89 39.01
CA LEU A 459 2.76 11.49 38.78
C LEU A 459 1.97 10.61 39.76
N LEU A 460 1.19 9.66 39.24
CA LEU A 460 0.48 8.69 40.06
C LEU A 460 1.32 7.44 40.26
N HIS A 461 1.46 7.02 41.52
CA HIS A 461 2.08 5.75 41.86
C HIS A 461 1.16 4.58 41.49
N LEU A 462 1.73 3.56 40.85
CA LEU A 462 1.00 2.38 40.37
C LEU A 462 0.11 1.72 41.43
N TYR A 463 0.63 1.59 42.66
CA TYR A 463 -0.03 0.85 43.75
C TYR A 463 -0.75 1.71 44.78
N LYS A 464 -0.50 3.02 44.79
CA LYS A 464 -1.09 3.97 45.76
C LYS A 464 -1.36 5.33 45.10
N PRO A 465 -2.21 5.40 44.06
CA PRO A 465 -2.56 6.66 43.43
C PRO A 465 -3.37 7.55 44.39
N VAL A 466 -3.21 8.87 44.28
CA VAL A 466 -4.09 9.84 44.96
C VAL A 466 -4.88 10.56 43.88
N ILE A 467 -6.21 10.41 43.91
CA ILE A 467 -7.08 10.86 42.83
C ILE A 467 -8.47 11.24 43.35
N SER A 468 -9.13 12.18 42.66
CA SER A 468 -10.49 12.59 42.98
C SER A 468 -11.53 11.62 42.39
N LEU A 469 -12.71 11.49 43.02
CA LEU A 469 -13.82 10.65 42.53
C LEU A 469 -14.59 11.33 41.38
N LYS A 470 -13.92 11.55 40.25
CA LYS A 470 -14.47 12.18 39.04
C LYS A 470 -14.45 11.22 37.86
N LYS A 471 -15.16 11.59 36.78
CA LYS A 471 -15.03 10.93 35.46
C LYS A 471 -13.54 10.78 35.14
N THR A 472 -13.12 9.59 34.75
CA THR A 472 -11.70 9.29 34.54
C THR A 472 -11.48 8.81 33.11
N ILE A 473 -10.64 9.53 32.39
CA ILE A 473 -10.26 9.25 31.00
C ILE A 473 -8.77 8.94 30.97
N LEU A 474 -8.40 7.82 30.35
CA LEU A 474 -7.02 7.44 30.12
C LEU A 474 -6.67 7.65 28.64
N LEU A 475 -5.57 8.34 28.37
CA LEU A 475 -5.03 8.55 27.04
C LEU A 475 -3.76 7.72 26.87
N VAL A 476 -3.74 6.82 25.87
CA VAL A 476 -2.62 5.90 25.60
C VAL A 476 -2.03 6.22 24.23
N HIS A 477 -0.80 6.74 24.22
CA HIS A 477 -0.14 7.13 22.97
C HIS A 477 0.35 5.93 22.13
N GLY A 478 0.77 6.19 20.89
CA GLY A 478 1.26 5.16 19.96
C GLY A 478 2.77 4.90 20.01
N TRP A 479 3.24 4.02 19.12
CA TRP A 479 4.66 3.73 18.88
C TRP A 479 5.38 4.96 18.30
N SER A 480 6.65 5.18 18.68
CA SER A 480 7.47 6.35 18.30
C SER A 480 6.88 7.72 18.72
N CYS A 481 5.71 7.73 19.37
CA CYS A 481 5.16 8.90 20.06
C CYS A 481 5.71 8.92 21.49
N ASN A 482 5.78 10.12 22.06
CA ASN A 482 6.04 10.33 23.48
C ASN A 482 5.00 11.30 24.05
N PHE A 483 4.92 11.40 25.38
CA PHE A 483 3.93 12.25 26.03
C PHE A 483 4.10 13.77 25.77
N TYR A 484 5.26 14.20 25.23
CA TYR A 484 5.51 15.58 24.81
C TYR A 484 5.12 15.85 23.35
N SER A 485 4.82 14.82 22.55
CA SER A 485 4.42 15.01 21.16
C SER A 485 3.03 15.67 21.09
N ASP A 486 2.96 16.81 20.39
CA ASP A 486 1.96 17.88 20.43
C ASP A 486 0.48 17.44 20.63
N LEU A 487 0.06 16.30 20.09
CA LEU A 487 -1.36 15.90 20.03
C LEU A 487 -1.92 15.27 21.32
N MET A 488 -1.11 14.62 22.17
CA MET A 488 -1.61 14.07 23.44
C MET A 488 -1.93 15.17 24.47
N PRO A 489 -1.07 16.21 24.61
CA PRO A 489 -1.44 17.41 25.36
C PRO A 489 -2.71 18.08 24.83
N GLU A 490 -2.85 18.31 23.53
CA GLU A 490 -4.05 18.93 22.94
C GLU A 490 -5.32 18.10 23.21
N LEU A 491 -5.24 16.76 23.08
CA LEU A 491 -6.36 15.86 23.40
C LEU A 491 -6.74 15.93 24.88
N LYS A 492 -5.73 15.98 25.77
CA LYS A 492 -5.94 16.17 27.20
C LYS A 492 -6.62 17.52 27.48
N ASP A 493 -6.17 18.60 26.86
CA ASP A 493 -6.76 19.94 27.05
C ASP A 493 -8.22 19.98 26.61
N ALA A 494 -8.55 19.41 25.45
CA ALA A 494 -9.93 19.32 24.98
C ALA A 494 -10.85 18.58 25.98
N TYR A 495 -10.37 17.47 26.58
CA TYR A 495 -11.14 16.78 27.62
C TYR A 495 -11.32 17.60 28.90
N LEU A 496 -10.28 18.31 29.34
CA LEU A 496 -10.35 19.16 30.54
C LEU A 496 -11.21 20.40 30.33
N GLU A 497 -11.29 20.92 29.10
CA GLU A 497 -12.21 21.98 28.71
C GLU A 497 -13.66 21.50 28.73
N ARG A 498 -13.95 20.31 28.20
CA ARG A 498 -15.31 19.76 28.18
C ARG A 498 -15.79 19.24 29.53
N TYR A 499 -14.95 18.53 30.28
CA TYR A 499 -15.33 17.85 31.52
C TYR A 499 -14.53 18.31 32.75
N ASP A 500 -15.19 18.39 33.90
CA ASP A 500 -14.49 18.37 35.18
C ASP A 500 -14.13 16.91 35.52
N ALA A 501 -12.98 16.46 35.00
CA ALA A 501 -12.57 15.07 34.99
C ALA A 501 -11.11 14.89 35.45
N ASN A 502 -10.76 13.63 35.78
CA ASN A 502 -9.39 13.17 35.82
C ASN A 502 -8.98 12.75 34.40
N VAL A 503 -7.96 13.38 33.82
CA VAL A 503 -7.37 12.95 32.56
C VAL A 503 -5.98 12.42 32.84
N ILE A 504 -5.73 11.15 32.53
CA ILE A 504 -4.48 10.45 32.82
C ILE A 504 -3.81 10.09 31.50
N ILE A 505 -2.61 10.61 31.26
CA ILE A 505 -1.78 10.17 30.12
C ILE A 505 -0.93 8.98 30.59
N VAL A 506 -1.07 7.86 29.89
CA VAL A 506 -0.24 6.66 30.08
C VAL A 506 1.02 6.81 29.22
N ASP A 507 2.13 7.06 29.89
CA ASP A 507 3.44 7.25 29.26
C ASP A 507 4.24 5.94 29.31
N TRP A 508 4.32 5.28 28.16
CA TRP A 508 5.09 4.05 27.94
C TRP A 508 6.29 4.31 27.02
N SER A 509 6.81 5.55 27.01
CA SER A 509 7.85 6.02 26.08
C SER A 509 9.13 5.17 26.12
N TYR A 510 9.44 4.54 27.26
CA TYR A 510 10.57 3.61 27.38
C TYR A 510 10.50 2.45 26.38
N TYR A 511 9.29 1.91 26.16
CA TYR A 511 9.07 0.81 25.23
C TYR A 511 8.73 1.31 23.82
N SER A 512 8.00 2.43 23.70
CA SER A 512 7.63 2.98 22.38
C SER A 512 8.83 3.50 21.57
N ALA A 513 9.96 3.78 22.24
CA ALA A 513 11.23 4.16 21.62
C ALA A 513 12.04 2.97 21.04
N LYS A 514 11.63 1.72 21.32
CA LYS A 514 12.26 0.52 20.75
C LYS A 514 11.83 0.32 19.29
N THR A 515 12.45 -0.63 18.58
CA THR A 515 11.99 -0.99 17.23
C THR A 515 10.54 -1.46 17.27
N TYR A 516 9.81 -1.36 16.15
CA TYR A 516 8.38 -1.71 16.11
C TYR A 516 8.13 -3.15 16.59
N GLY A 517 8.95 -4.11 16.15
CA GLY A 517 8.85 -5.51 16.56
C GLY A 517 9.16 -5.73 18.04
N GLU A 518 10.16 -5.04 18.59
CA GLU A 518 10.44 -5.12 20.04
C GLU A 518 9.35 -4.46 20.88
N ALA A 519 8.83 -3.30 20.47
CA ALA A 519 7.75 -2.64 21.18
C ALA A 519 6.49 -3.53 21.24
N PHE A 520 6.18 -4.21 20.12
CA PHE A 520 5.07 -5.16 20.02
C PHE A 520 5.12 -6.27 21.07
N THR A 521 6.29 -6.81 21.41
CA THR A 521 6.39 -7.92 22.38
C THR A 521 6.04 -7.50 23.81
N PHE A 522 6.09 -6.20 24.13
CA PHE A 522 5.74 -5.70 25.47
C PHE A 522 4.25 -5.32 25.61
N ILE A 523 3.49 -5.25 24.51
CA ILE A 523 2.10 -4.74 24.51
C ILE A 523 1.19 -5.49 25.49
N PRO A 524 1.17 -6.84 25.56
CA PRO A 524 0.33 -7.54 26.54
C PRO A 524 0.68 -7.21 27.99
N SER A 525 1.98 -7.15 28.32
CA SER A 525 2.47 -6.83 29.67
C SER A 525 2.16 -5.39 30.08
N ILE A 526 2.24 -4.45 29.13
CA ILE A 526 1.83 -3.05 29.34
C ILE A 526 0.32 -2.99 29.62
N GLY A 527 -0.49 -3.69 28.83
CA GLY A 527 -1.94 -3.78 29.02
C GLY A 527 -2.31 -4.30 30.41
N GLU A 528 -1.64 -5.34 30.88
CA GLU A 528 -1.80 -5.88 32.24
C GLU A 528 -1.39 -4.87 33.33
N ALA A 529 -0.28 -4.16 33.15
CA ALA A 529 0.16 -3.15 34.11
C ALA A 529 -0.86 -2.01 34.28
N ILE A 530 -1.47 -1.57 33.17
CA ILE A 530 -2.57 -0.59 33.21
C ILE A 530 -3.80 -1.20 33.90
N ALA A 531 -4.14 -2.46 33.66
CA ALA A 531 -5.25 -3.11 34.36
C ALA A 531 -5.03 -3.15 35.89
N LYS A 532 -3.81 -3.45 36.34
CA LYS A 532 -3.41 -3.39 37.76
C LYS A 532 -3.58 -1.98 38.33
N PHE A 533 -3.13 -0.96 37.61
CA PHE A 533 -3.33 0.44 37.98
C PHE A 533 -4.82 0.79 38.14
N LEU A 534 -5.65 0.39 37.17
CA LEU A 534 -7.09 0.64 37.21
C LEU A 534 -7.77 -0.06 38.38
N MET A 535 -7.30 -1.25 38.78
CA MET A 535 -7.76 -1.91 40.00
C MET A 535 -7.36 -1.14 41.26
N ALA A 536 -6.19 -0.51 41.32
CA ALA A 536 -5.81 0.38 42.41
C ALA A 536 -6.68 1.65 42.47
N LEU A 537 -7.13 2.17 41.33
CA LEU A 537 -8.15 3.23 41.32
C LEU A 537 -9.52 2.72 41.80
N ASN A 538 -9.85 1.46 41.49
CA ASN A 538 -11.10 0.85 41.91
C ASN A 538 -11.21 0.67 43.42
N THR A 539 -10.11 0.34 44.11
CA THR A 539 -10.08 0.28 45.58
C THR A 539 -10.28 1.64 46.24
N LEU A 540 -9.97 2.73 45.53
CA LEU A 540 -10.22 4.10 45.97
C LEU A 540 -11.63 4.61 45.64
N GLY A 541 -12.46 3.80 44.97
CA GLY A 541 -13.86 4.12 44.67
C GLY A 541 -14.14 4.51 43.21
N ILE A 542 -13.15 4.54 42.32
CA ILE A 542 -13.39 4.79 40.89
C ILE A 542 -13.94 3.51 40.24
N SER A 543 -15.18 3.54 39.76
CA SER A 543 -15.78 2.37 39.10
C SER A 543 -15.12 2.09 37.75
N ILE A 544 -14.67 0.85 37.51
CA ILE A 544 -14.11 0.42 36.21
C ILE A 544 -15.11 0.64 35.06
N ASN A 545 -16.40 0.43 35.32
CA ASN A 545 -17.49 0.70 34.38
C ASN A 545 -17.85 2.21 34.30
N SER A 546 -16.93 3.10 34.65
CA SER A 546 -17.03 4.54 34.39
C SER A 546 -15.82 5.10 33.63
N ILE A 547 -14.82 4.25 33.37
CA ILE A 547 -13.54 4.64 32.78
C ILE A 547 -13.62 4.56 31.25
N HIS A 548 -13.06 5.57 30.60
CA HIS A 548 -12.91 5.64 29.15
C HIS A 548 -11.41 5.59 28.79
N LEU A 549 -11.01 4.58 28.01
CA LEU A 549 -9.67 4.46 27.46
C LEU A 549 -9.68 4.96 26.01
N VAL A 550 -8.75 5.85 25.67
CA VAL A 550 -8.57 6.40 24.32
C VAL A 550 -7.16 6.06 23.87
N GLY A 551 -7.03 5.14 22.93
CA GLY A 551 -5.75 4.63 22.48
C GLY A 551 -5.44 5.01 21.04
N LEU A 552 -4.25 5.55 20.78
CA LEU A 552 -3.74 5.84 19.44
C LEU A 552 -2.83 4.72 18.96
N SER A 553 -3.01 4.20 17.74
CA SER A 553 -2.05 3.26 17.13
C SER A 553 -1.84 2.00 18.00
N MET A 554 -0.60 1.68 18.39
CA MET A 554 -0.30 0.65 19.39
C MET A 554 -0.96 0.92 20.75
N GLY A 555 -1.25 2.16 21.11
CA GLY A 555 -2.03 2.51 22.31
C GLY A 555 -3.47 1.99 22.28
N ALA A 556 -4.08 1.88 21.09
CA ALA A 556 -5.39 1.23 20.93
C ALA A 556 -5.28 -0.28 21.22
N GLN A 557 -4.22 -0.91 20.73
CA GLN A 557 -3.92 -2.32 21.00
C GLN A 557 -3.61 -2.54 22.48
N ILE A 558 -2.84 -1.66 23.13
CA ILE A 558 -2.62 -1.68 24.59
C ILE A 558 -3.95 -1.60 25.34
N SER A 559 -4.86 -0.73 24.90
CA SER A 559 -6.19 -0.57 25.52
C SER A 559 -7.01 -1.87 25.45
N ALA A 560 -6.90 -2.62 24.35
CA ALA A 560 -7.49 -3.95 24.20
C ALA A 560 -6.98 -4.91 25.28
N PHE A 561 -5.66 -5.07 25.38
CA PHE A 561 -5.04 -5.95 26.38
C PHE A 561 -5.33 -5.52 27.82
N THR A 562 -5.55 -4.23 28.07
CA THR A 562 -6.05 -3.73 29.36
C THR A 562 -7.48 -4.20 29.62
N GLY A 563 -8.39 -4.07 28.66
CA GLY A 563 -9.77 -4.56 28.75
C GLY A 563 -9.83 -6.07 28.99
N GLN A 564 -9.08 -6.84 28.21
CA GLN A 564 -8.95 -8.29 28.36
C GLN A 564 -8.39 -8.68 29.73
N SER A 565 -7.37 -7.97 30.22
CA SER A 565 -6.81 -8.23 31.55
C SER A 565 -7.81 -7.93 32.67
N LEU A 566 -8.57 -6.84 32.56
CA LEU A 566 -9.65 -6.51 33.51
C LEU A 566 -10.72 -7.61 33.54
N LEU A 567 -11.13 -8.10 32.38
CA LEU A 567 -12.13 -9.15 32.27
C LEU A 567 -11.59 -10.48 32.81
N ASN A 568 -10.48 -10.95 32.27
CA ASN A 568 -9.95 -12.30 32.51
C ASN A 568 -9.35 -12.48 33.91
N LYS A 569 -8.69 -11.44 34.46
CA LYS A 569 -8.01 -11.53 35.76
C LYS A 569 -8.85 -10.97 36.92
N TYR A 570 -9.72 -10.00 36.67
CA TYR A 570 -10.44 -9.28 37.72
C TYR A 570 -11.96 -9.35 37.61
N SER A 571 -12.50 -10.00 36.56
CA SER A 571 -13.96 -10.03 36.29
C SER A 571 -14.59 -8.63 36.27
N LYS A 572 -13.84 -7.65 35.74
CA LYS A 572 -14.30 -6.26 35.59
C LYS A 572 -14.43 -5.93 34.11
N ILE A 573 -15.52 -5.26 33.75
CA ILE A 573 -15.76 -4.79 32.39
C ILE A 573 -15.52 -3.29 32.35
N LEU A 574 -14.63 -2.88 31.45
CA LEU A 574 -14.35 -1.48 31.15
C LEU A 574 -15.55 -0.85 30.45
N LYS A 575 -15.81 0.45 30.68
CA LYS A 575 -16.96 1.11 30.05
C LYS A 575 -16.76 1.35 28.56
N ARG A 576 -15.68 2.03 28.17
CA ARG A 576 -15.46 2.42 26.78
C ARG A 576 -14.00 2.35 26.37
N ILE A 577 -13.75 1.82 25.18
CA ILE A 577 -12.47 1.99 24.46
C ILE A 577 -12.75 2.75 23.17
N THR A 578 -12.02 3.84 22.93
CA THR A 578 -11.97 4.50 21.64
C THR A 578 -10.62 4.21 20.98
N GLY A 579 -10.63 3.51 19.85
CA GLY A 579 -9.45 3.22 19.05
C GLY A 579 -9.21 4.29 17.99
N LEU A 580 -8.17 5.10 18.16
CA LEU A 580 -7.74 6.10 17.20
C LEU A 580 -6.71 5.47 16.26
N ASP A 581 -7.17 5.08 15.08
CA ASP A 581 -6.42 4.39 14.03
C ASP A 581 -5.55 3.24 14.58
N PRO A 582 -6.17 2.16 15.10
CA PRO A 582 -5.46 1.07 15.76
C PRO A 582 -4.35 0.51 14.87
N ALA A 583 -3.18 0.20 15.42
CA ALA A 583 -2.05 -0.27 14.61
C ALA A 583 -2.40 -1.55 13.84
N GLY A 584 -2.16 -1.54 12.53
CA GLY A 584 -2.38 -2.65 11.60
C GLY A 584 -1.20 -3.60 11.45
N PRO A 585 0.05 -3.13 11.24
CA PRO A 585 1.20 -4.01 11.06
C PRO A 585 1.36 -4.98 12.23
N ILE A 586 1.65 -6.26 11.91
CA ILE A 586 1.59 -7.43 12.80
C ILE A 586 0.15 -7.87 13.16
N TYR A 587 -0.76 -6.94 13.45
CA TYR A 587 -2.13 -7.25 13.92
C TYR A 587 -3.13 -7.65 12.83
N THR A 588 -2.95 -7.26 11.57
CA THR A 588 -3.92 -7.53 10.47
C THR A 588 -4.35 -9.00 10.37
N ASN A 589 -3.42 -9.92 10.61
CA ASN A 589 -3.64 -11.37 10.53
C ASN A 589 -3.84 -12.05 11.90
N LYS A 590 -3.96 -11.25 12.98
CA LYS A 590 -4.12 -11.78 14.33
C LYS A 590 -5.59 -12.06 14.66
N PRO A 591 -5.88 -13.15 15.39
CA PRO A 591 -7.22 -13.43 15.89
C PRO A 591 -7.68 -12.35 16.88
N SER A 592 -8.98 -12.24 17.12
CA SER A 592 -9.58 -11.18 17.96
C SER A 592 -8.98 -11.08 19.36
N HIS A 593 -8.58 -12.18 19.98
CA HIS A 593 -7.96 -12.18 21.31
C HIS A 593 -6.50 -11.70 21.35
N GLU A 594 -5.88 -11.41 20.20
CA GLU A 594 -4.51 -10.88 20.08
C GLU A 594 -4.48 -9.44 19.54
N ARG A 595 -5.63 -8.78 19.44
CA ARG A 595 -5.79 -7.40 18.94
C ARG A 595 -6.98 -6.72 19.61
N LEU A 596 -7.18 -5.44 19.31
CA LEU A 596 -8.41 -4.73 19.61
C LEU A 596 -9.62 -5.38 18.93
N ASP A 597 -10.69 -5.53 19.70
CA ASP A 597 -11.93 -6.16 19.31
C ASP A 597 -13.13 -5.58 20.08
N GLU A 598 -14.33 -5.74 19.53
CA GLU A 598 -15.59 -5.29 20.13
C GLU A 598 -15.84 -5.89 21.54
N SER A 599 -15.21 -7.03 21.86
CA SER A 599 -15.35 -7.69 23.17
C SER A 599 -14.53 -7.07 24.32
N ASP A 600 -13.62 -6.12 24.04
CA ASP A 600 -12.65 -5.64 25.04
C ASP A 600 -13.23 -4.62 26.05
N ALA A 601 -14.41 -4.06 25.78
CA ALA A 601 -15.13 -3.16 26.68
C ALA A 601 -16.65 -3.27 26.49
N SER A 602 -17.42 -2.56 27.32
CA SER A 602 -18.89 -2.47 27.14
C SER A 602 -19.27 -1.72 25.85
N PHE A 603 -18.38 -0.86 25.37
CA PHE A 603 -18.52 -0.14 24.10
C PHE A 603 -17.14 0.13 23.50
N VAL A 604 -16.92 -0.29 22.26
CA VAL A 604 -15.70 -0.05 21.50
C VAL A 604 -16.01 0.73 20.24
N ASP A 605 -15.42 1.91 20.08
CA ASP A 605 -15.60 2.76 18.90
C ASP A 605 -14.27 3.12 18.22
N ILE A 606 -14.21 2.98 16.90
CA ILE A 606 -12.96 3.07 16.14
C ILE A 606 -13.01 4.21 15.13
N ILE A 607 -11.94 5.00 15.03
CA ILE A 607 -11.74 5.99 13.97
C ILE A 607 -10.58 5.51 13.09
N HIS A 608 -10.89 5.06 11.87
CA HIS A 608 -9.91 4.62 10.88
C HIS A 608 -9.45 5.81 10.03
N THR A 609 -8.15 6.08 9.97
CA THR A 609 -7.63 7.19 9.15
C THR A 609 -6.48 6.81 8.22
N ASN A 610 -5.80 5.70 8.47
CA ASN A 610 -4.76 5.12 7.64
C ASN A 610 -4.88 3.59 7.53
N ALA A 611 -6.13 3.10 7.51
CA ALA A 611 -6.51 1.70 7.40
C ALA A 611 -5.84 1.00 6.20
N GLY A 612 -5.19 -0.14 6.48
CA GLY A 612 -4.51 -0.97 5.49
C GLY A 612 -3.04 -0.63 5.25
N ILE A 613 -2.52 0.44 5.87
CA ILE A 613 -1.11 0.81 5.82
C ILE A 613 -0.50 0.79 7.22
N LEU A 614 -0.73 1.85 8.02
CA LEU A 614 -0.36 1.90 9.44
C LEU A 614 -1.54 1.50 10.35
N GLY A 615 -2.77 1.78 9.92
CA GLY A 615 -4.00 1.43 10.61
C GLY A 615 -4.49 0.01 10.27
N TYR A 616 -5.19 -0.62 11.21
CA TYR A 616 -5.84 -1.91 11.04
C TYR A 616 -7.00 -1.77 10.05
N PRO A 617 -7.07 -2.58 8.98
CA PRO A 617 -7.99 -2.31 7.88
C PRO A 617 -9.45 -2.68 8.15
N ASN A 618 -9.67 -3.65 9.05
CA ASN A 618 -10.97 -4.28 9.23
C ASN A 618 -11.73 -3.69 10.41
N ARG A 619 -13.01 -4.06 10.52
CA ARG A 619 -13.83 -3.72 11.70
C ARG A 619 -13.16 -4.31 12.95
N CYS A 620 -13.02 -3.51 14.00
CA CYS A 620 -12.54 -3.98 15.30
C CYS A 620 -13.23 -3.35 16.50
N GLY A 621 -14.35 -2.64 16.31
CA GLY A 621 -15.21 -2.19 17.41
C GLY A 621 -16.68 -2.54 17.19
N ASP A 622 -17.52 -2.15 18.16
CA ASP A 622 -18.97 -2.16 17.99
C ASP A 622 -19.38 -1.20 16.87
N VAL A 623 -18.69 -0.06 16.77
CA VAL A 623 -18.88 0.94 15.71
C VAL A 623 -17.54 1.39 15.14
N ASP A 624 -17.44 1.45 13.82
CA ASP A 624 -16.21 1.82 13.12
C ASP A 624 -16.50 2.97 12.14
N PHE A 625 -15.77 4.07 12.28
CA PHE A 625 -15.88 5.26 11.44
C PHE A 625 -14.72 5.31 10.46
N TYR A 626 -15.02 5.59 9.19
CA TYR A 626 -14.05 5.69 8.11
C TYR A 626 -14.14 7.08 7.45
N PRO A 627 -13.65 8.15 8.11
CA PRO A 627 -13.55 9.48 7.53
C PRO A 627 -12.73 9.45 6.24
N ASN A 628 -13.27 10.04 5.17
CA ASN A 628 -12.66 10.04 3.84
C ASN A 628 -12.32 8.61 3.36
N CYS A 629 -13.14 7.64 3.75
CA CYS A 629 -12.98 6.19 3.55
C CYS A 629 -11.86 5.53 4.36
N GLY A 630 -11.25 6.24 5.29
CA GLY A 630 -10.43 5.69 6.36
C GLY A 630 -8.97 5.36 6.02
N THR A 631 -8.48 5.65 4.82
CA THR A 631 -7.07 5.38 4.44
C THR A 631 -6.24 6.64 4.16
N PHE A 632 -6.81 7.62 3.44
CA PHE A 632 -6.14 8.88 3.12
C PHE A 632 -7.02 10.04 3.54
N GLN A 633 -6.41 11.04 4.16
CA GLN A 633 -7.11 12.14 4.77
C GLN A 633 -6.86 13.44 4.01
N ASN A 634 -7.93 14.23 3.87
CA ASN A 634 -7.85 15.52 3.22
C ASN A 634 -6.83 16.41 3.95
N GLY A 635 -6.02 17.14 3.19
CA GLY A 635 -5.01 18.05 3.74
C GLY A 635 -3.74 17.36 4.27
N CYS A 636 -3.57 16.05 4.03
CA CYS A 636 -2.26 15.37 4.16
C CYS A 636 -1.45 15.41 2.86
N ASN A 637 -1.44 16.58 2.20
CA ASN A 637 -0.67 16.82 0.99
C ASN A 637 0.65 17.47 1.39
N PHE A 638 1.75 16.73 1.25
CA PHE A 638 3.08 17.28 1.47
C PHE A 638 3.65 17.81 0.15
N SER A 639 4.16 19.03 0.17
CA SER A 639 4.98 19.50 -0.94
C SER A 639 6.33 18.79 -0.88
N PHE A 640 6.83 18.36 -2.04
CA PHE A 640 8.18 17.80 -2.17
C PHE A 640 9.21 18.92 -2.07
N THR A 641 9.33 19.52 -0.88
CA THR A 641 10.30 20.57 -0.58
C THR A 641 11.20 20.06 0.52
N ASN A 642 12.40 19.63 0.14
CA ASN A 642 13.54 19.35 1.03
C ASN A 642 13.49 18.04 1.81
N ALA A 643 12.92 16.98 1.23
CA ALA A 643 12.85 15.66 1.87
C ALA A 643 13.21 14.56 0.85
N THR A 644 13.81 13.46 1.30
CA THR A 644 13.97 12.28 0.46
C THR A 644 12.59 11.72 0.09
N LEU A 645 12.51 10.88 -0.93
CA LEU A 645 11.26 10.19 -1.27
C LEU A 645 10.68 9.40 -0.07
N VAL A 646 11.55 8.84 0.76
CA VAL A 646 11.17 8.13 1.99
C VAL A 646 10.55 9.10 3.00
N ASP A 647 11.14 10.27 3.21
CA ASP A 647 10.60 11.28 4.13
C ASP A 647 9.21 11.78 3.68
N PHE A 648 9.02 11.94 2.37
CA PHE A 648 7.71 12.29 1.79
C PHE A 648 6.65 11.24 2.12
N ILE A 649 6.96 9.96 1.89
CA ILE A 649 6.04 8.84 2.18
C ILE A 649 5.73 8.79 3.68
N LEU A 650 6.76 8.81 4.54
CA LEU A 650 6.57 8.70 5.98
C LEU A 650 5.79 9.88 6.56
N SER A 651 6.03 11.11 6.06
CA SER A 651 5.29 12.30 6.49
C SER A 651 3.82 12.22 6.13
N LYS A 652 3.50 11.77 4.91
CA LYS A 652 2.12 11.54 4.46
C LYS A 652 1.43 10.51 5.35
N LEU A 653 2.04 9.35 5.54
CA LEU A 653 1.48 8.28 6.36
C LEU A 653 1.28 8.70 7.83
N ALA A 654 2.25 9.41 8.41
CA ALA A 654 2.11 9.94 9.76
C ALA A 654 0.97 10.96 9.86
N CYS A 655 0.80 11.83 8.86
CA CYS A 655 -0.30 12.79 8.84
C CYS A 655 -1.67 12.10 8.78
N ASP A 656 -1.81 11.12 7.89
CA ASP A 656 -3.05 10.34 7.76
C ASP A 656 -3.34 9.61 9.07
N HIS A 657 -2.33 8.92 9.63
CA HIS A 657 -2.46 8.15 10.87
C HIS A 657 -2.84 8.97 12.09
N LEU A 658 -2.23 10.15 12.24
CA LEU A 658 -2.48 11.07 13.35
C LEU A 658 -3.78 11.88 13.18
N ARG A 659 -4.45 11.79 12.03
CA ARG A 659 -5.68 12.54 11.79
C ARG A 659 -6.82 12.06 12.67
N SER A 660 -6.85 10.79 13.05
CA SER A 660 -7.78 10.22 14.03
C SER A 660 -7.80 11.02 15.33
N VAL A 661 -6.63 11.44 15.83
CA VAL A 661 -6.49 12.27 17.04
C VAL A 661 -7.06 13.67 16.83
N LYS A 662 -6.75 14.30 15.69
CA LYS A 662 -7.26 15.65 15.36
C LYS A 662 -8.77 15.68 15.23
N TYR A 663 -9.35 14.64 14.62
CA TYR A 663 -10.80 14.49 14.55
C TYR A 663 -11.40 14.25 15.95
N MET A 664 -10.75 13.44 16.79
CA MET A 664 -11.19 13.24 18.17
C MET A 664 -11.18 14.55 18.97
N ILE A 665 -10.08 15.31 18.92
CA ILE A 665 -9.97 16.63 19.57
C ILE A 665 -11.12 17.55 19.15
N GLU A 666 -11.36 17.68 17.85
CA GLU A 666 -12.42 18.55 17.36
C GLU A 666 -13.82 18.03 17.73
N SER A 667 -14.02 16.70 17.75
CA SER A 667 -15.29 16.07 18.14
C SER A 667 -15.64 16.27 19.61
N ILE A 668 -14.63 16.39 20.49
CA ILE A 668 -14.85 16.73 21.90
C ILE A 668 -15.45 18.13 21.98
N ASN A 669 -15.00 19.08 21.16
CA ASN A 669 -15.48 20.46 21.25
C ASN A 669 -16.75 20.73 20.44
N ASN A 670 -17.09 19.92 19.44
CA ASN A 670 -18.32 20.05 18.68
C ASN A 670 -18.78 18.75 18.02
N ASN A 671 -20.08 18.59 17.83
CA ASN A 671 -20.66 17.37 17.28
C ASN A 671 -20.87 17.41 15.74
N LYS A 672 -19.91 17.95 14.97
CA LYS A 672 -20.02 18.15 13.50
C LYS A 672 -19.52 16.97 12.65
N PHE A 673 -19.19 15.85 13.25
CA PHE A 673 -18.76 14.63 12.54
C PHE A 673 -19.92 13.66 12.32
N LYS A 674 -21.00 14.19 11.75
CA LYS A 674 -22.18 13.38 11.38
C LYS A 674 -21.79 12.36 10.32
N SER A 675 -22.06 11.10 10.64
CA SER A 675 -21.63 9.95 9.85
C SER A 675 -22.83 9.09 9.48
N LYS A 676 -22.87 8.61 8.24
CA LYS A 676 -23.96 7.77 7.73
C LYS A 676 -23.54 6.31 7.77
N LYS A 677 -24.43 5.43 8.23
CA LYS A 677 -24.14 3.99 8.22
C LYS A 677 -24.02 3.50 6.78
N SER A 678 -23.01 2.68 6.54
CA SER A 678 -22.79 2.01 5.26
C SER A 678 -23.87 0.96 5.02
N VAL A 679 -24.39 0.90 3.78
CA VAL A 679 -25.53 0.04 3.41
C VAL A 679 -25.09 -1.36 2.99
N LEU A 680 -23.80 -1.55 2.69
CA LEU A 680 -23.29 -2.84 2.23
C LEU A 680 -22.73 -3.63 3.41
N LEU A 681 -23.44 -4.71 3.76
CA LEU A 681 -23.19 -5.57 4.92
C LEU A 681 -21.83 -6.28 4.84
N ASN A 682 -21.31 -6.48 3.62
CA ASN A 682 -20.02 -7.11 3.35
C ASN A 682 -19.07 -6.10 2.66
N GLU A 683 -18.12 -5.61 3.46
CA GLU A 683 -16.82 -5.04 3.07
C GLU A 683 -16.77 -3.72 2.27
N LEU A 684 -16.04 -2.75 2.83
CA LEU A 684 -15.21 -1.76 2.12
C LEU A 684 -15.87 -0.76 1.15
N PHE A 685 -17.20 -0.66 1.07
CA PHE A 685 -17.83 0.39 0.26
C PHE A 685 -17.82 1.75 0.95
N CYS A 686 -17.20 2.74 0.30
CA CYS A 686 -17.22 4.13 0.74
C CYS A 686 -18.51 4.85 0.32
N TYR A 687 -19.63 4.33 0.79
CA TYR A 687 -20.97 4.83 0.51
C TYR A 687 -21.81 4.92 1.77
N GLY A 688 -22.09 6.15 2.20
CA GLY A 688 -23.14 6.42 3.18
C GLY A 688 -24.49 6.48 2.47
N GLY A 689 -25.29 5.43 2.57
CA GLY A 689 -26.58 5.33 1.87
C GLY A 689 -27.81 5.19 2.76
N SER A 690 -27.64 5.02 4.07
CA SER A 690 -28.77 4.88 5.00
C SER A 690 -29.19 6.23 5.60
N SER A 691 -30.43 6.29 6.08
CA SER A 691 -30.92 7.36 6.96
C SER A 691 -30.37 7.24 8.38
N GLU A 692 -29.72 6.13 8.72
CA GLU A 692 -29.13 5.89 10.03
C GLU A 692 -27.85 6.70 10.19
N ILE A 693 -27.82 7.50 11.25
CA ILE A 693 -26.77 8.47 11.54
C ILE A 693 -26.15 8.12 12.88
N SER A 694 -24.84 8.24 12.96
CA SER A 694 -24.08 8.31 14.20
C SER A 694 -23.12 9.49 14.14
N TYR A 695 -22.51 9.84 15.27
CA TYR A 695 -21.53 10.91 15.35
C TYR A 695 -20.18 10.31 15.70
N MET A 696 -19.18 10.57 14.85
CA MET A 696 -17.83 10.09 15.10
C MET A 696 -17.17 10.89 16.23
N GLY A 697 -16.49 10.19 17.14
CA GLY A 697 -15.70 10.80 18.21
C GLY A 697 -16.38 10.78 19.58
N GLU A 698 -16.21 11.83 20.40
CA GLU A 698 -16.63 11.81 21.81
C GLU A 698 -18.13 11.54 21.99
N ASP A 699 -18.97 12.09 21.13
CA ASP A 699 -20.43 11.92 21.14
C ASP A 699 -20.92 10.62 20.47
N SER A 700 -20.00 9.72 20.10
CA SER A 700 -20.33 8.39 19.60
C SER A 700 -21.08 7.57 20.65
N ILE A 701 -22.15 6.90 20.23
CA ILE A 701 -22.99 6.06 21.07
C ILE A 701 -23.31 4.73 20.38
N LEU A 702 -23.47 3.69 21.19
CA LEU A 702 -23.86 2.37 20.72
C LEU A 702 -25.36 2.34 20.38
N MET A 703 -25.72 2.76 19.17
CA MET A 703 -27.07 2.56 18.63
C MET A 703 -27.23 1.20 17.95
N TYR A 704 -26.19 0.77 17.22
CA TYR A 704 -26.18 -0.47 16.45
C TYR A 704 -24.82 -1.14 16.63
N LYS A 705 -24.83 -2.41 17.02
CA LYS A 705 -23.62 -3.24 17.01
C LYS A 705 -23.17 -3.54 15.59
N ASN A 706 -21.87 -3.74 15.40
CA ASN A 706 -21.23 -4.13 14.15
C ASN A 706 -21.44 -3.13 12.99
N ALA A 707 -21.64 -1.85 13.32
CA ALA A 707 -21.97 -0.83 12.34
C ALA A 707 -20.72 -0.10 11.80
N LYS A 708 -20.64 0.05 10.47
CA LYS A 708 -19.64 0.88 9.80
C LYS A 708 -20.26 2.19 9.37
N TYR A 709 -19.58 3.30 9.64
CA TYR A 709 -20.02 4.65 9.32
C TYR A 709 -19.02 5.36 8.42
N ILE A 710 -19.54 6.07 7.42
CA ILE A 710 -18.76 6.87 6.48
C ILE A 710 -19.09 8.35 6.66
N LEU A 711 -18.07 9.19 6.55
CA LEU A 711 -18.17 10.65 6.56
C LEU A 711 -17.04 11.26 5.72
N PHE A 712 -17.19 12.53 5.34
CA PHE A 712 -16.15 13.29 4.65
C PHE A 712 -15.82 14.54 5.45
N THR A 713 -14.53 14.89 5.50
CA THR A 713 -14.04 16.03 6.28
C THR A 713 -13.43 17.11 5.39
N ASN A 714 -13.26 18.32 5.93
CA ASN A 714 -12.43 19.35 5.31
C ASN A 714 -10.94 18.98 5.36
N PRO A 715 -10.08 19.59 4.51
CA PRO A 715 -8.63 19.39 4.56
C PRO A 715 -7.94 20.04 5.79
N SER A 716 -8.58 21.05 6.40
CA SER A 716 -8.10 21.77 7.58
C SER A 716 -9.22 21.95 8.59
N SER A 717 -8.89 22.23 9.85
CA SER A 717 -9.88 22.54 10.89
C SER A 717 -10.64 23.83 10.53
N PRO A 718 -11.97 23.93 10.78
CA PRO A 718 -12.84 22.86 11.29
C PRO A 718 -12.99 21.73 10.26
N TYR A 719 -12.65 20.52 10.66
CA TYR A 719 -12.70 19.32 9.84
C TYR A 719 -14.14 18.83 9.65
N GLY A 720 -14.97 18.89 10.69
CA GLY A 720 -16.36 18.47 10.68
C GLY A 720 -17.21 19.36 9.76
N LYS A 721 -17.98 18.74 8.87
CA LYS A 721 -18.82 19.45 7.88
C LYS A 721 -20.25 19.72 8.33
N GLY A 722 -20.72 19.08 9.41
CA GLY A 722 -22.10 19.20 9.90
C GLY A 722 -23.01 18.11 9.37
#